data_AF-A0A7W8DMJ9-F1
#
_entry.id   AF-A0A7W8DMJ9-F1
#
_cell.length_a   1.000
_cell.length_b   1.000
_cell.length_c   1.000
_cell.angle_alpha   90.00
_cell.angle_beta   90.00
_cell.angle_gamma   90.00
#
_symmetry.space_group_name_H-M   'P 1'
#
loop_
_entity.id
_entity.type
_entity.pdbx_description
1 polymer ?
#
loop_
_entity_poly.entity_id
_entity_poly.type
_entity_poly.pdbx_seq_one_letter_code
_entity_poly.pdbx_strand_id
1 'polypeptide(L)'
;MPHRLPPSPSVLGAPVSHRLWVTLRRSRAAPHQHTRTPIPTKDPAPAARMLRVIRTSLLSLSLPLLLPALCGGLGGGAFAAEKAAAASAAAPADTSGIDWARARQHWSFIPPKAQALPAVRDTAWPRGRVDRFILAQMEQHDLTPSREAEPRTLLRRLYFDLTGLPPTPEEAQAFLSDTRPGAYQRLVDDLLGRRAFGERMASLWLNLARYAEDQAHQVGNNTSLNLPNAWRYRDWVVAAFNADLGYDQFIQRQLAVDLLEPQNKADLPALGFLGLGHKLYARGRLDVQAEEWAEQVDTVSQTFLGLTVACARCHDHKFDPVSTRDYYAMAGVFASVKKVSLRPDGKDEDDKTNAEKMDPGTLHIVRDDEKPHDLPIYQRGNVDTPGDVAPRAWLQVLSKGEPVKFQQGSGRAELARHIAAADNPLTARVMVNRVWDMLFGRPLARTTSNFGAMGDKPTHPALLDDLAVRFMQQGWSIKRLVRELALSATYRQSSQGSAANAQLDEANDHLWRMNRKRLGIEPQRDAVLAVAGTLSPEGGRSMDLAAADHYKRTLYSQISRKELNKTLMLFDYPDANVHAARRSESTTPTQKLYVMNSPFMQAQARALAQRLQQHAPDDAARIRHAYALLFAREPLPQETELALHFLQQPADPAAGMSPWEQLAQALLATNEMTYVD
;
A
#
# COMPACT_ATOMS: atom_id res chain seq x y z
N MET A 1 56.89 33.52 -19.78
CA MET A 1 58.04 32.91 -19.08
C MET A 1 57.56 31.73 -18.26
N PRO A 2 58.30 30.61 -18.18
CA PRO A 2 57.90 29.42 -17.42
C PRO A 2 58.86 29.05 -16.27
N HIS A 3 58.36 28.36 -15.25
CA HIS A 3 59.13 27.47 -14.35
C HIS A 3 58.19 26.39 -13.80
N ARG A 4 58.61 25.20 -13.37
CA ARG A 4 59.54 24.14 -13.84
C ARG A 4 59.63 23.12 -12.67
N LEU A 5 59.47 21.84 -12.98
CA LEU A 5 59.65 20.65 -12.11
C LEU A 5 61.17 20.31 -11.97
N PRO A 6 61.65 19.15 -11.44
CA PRO A 6 61.09 18.02 -10.63
C PRO A 6 61.89 17.92 -9.28
N PRO A 7 62.35 16.79 -8.65
CA PRO A 7 62.09 15.33 -8.78
C PRO A 7 61.88 14.55 -7.43
N SER A 8 61.92 13.20 -7.48
CA SER A 8 61.91 12.22 -6.37
C SER A 8 63.32 11.76 -5.94
N PRO A 9 63.48 10.86 -4.93
CA PRO A 9 63.46 9.38 -5.14
C PRO A 9 62.55 8.63 -4.11
N SER A 10 62.05 7.38 -4.24
CA SER A 10 62.31 6.13 -5.02
C SER A 10 62.88 4.96 -4.18
N VAL A 11 63.00 3.75 -4.78
CA VAL A 11 63.41 2.44 -4.18
C VAL A 11 62.33 1.76 -3.31
N LEU A 12 62.00 0.45 -3.39
CA LEU A 12 62.17 -0.64 -4.39
C LEU A 12 61.17 -1.80 -4.06
N GLY A 13 61.03 -2.83 -4.92
CA GLY A 13 60.73 -4.21 -4.49
C GLY A 13 59.59 -5.00 -5.18
N ALA A 14 59.96 -6.01 -5.98
CA ALA A 14 59.14 -7.11 -6.52
C ALA A 14 60.11 -8.31 -6.81
N PRO A 15 59.75 -9.47 -7.44
CA PRO A 15 58.45 -9.96 -7.95
C PRO A 15 58.20 -11.49 -7.69
N VAL A 16 57.36 -12.13 -8.52
CA VAL A 16 57.32 -13.58 -8.89
C VAL A 16 56.32 -14.53 -8.20
N SER A 17 55.76 -15.39 -9.06
CA SER A 17 54.68 -16.39 -9.01
C SER A 17 54.83 -17.55 -7.98
N HIS A 18 53.79 -18.32 -7.66
CA HIS A 18 53.38 -19.47 -8.48
C HIS A 18 51.92 -19.96 -8.35
N ARG A 19 51.45 -20.67 -9.39
CA ARG A 19 50.24 -21.51 -9.38
C ARG A 19 50.53 -22.86 -8.68
N LEU A 20 49.54 -23.51 -8.05
CA LEU A 20 48.83 -24.67 -8.62
C LEU A 20 47.73 -25.24 -7.67
N TRP A 21 46.61 -25.63 -8.29
CA TRP A 21 45.76 -26.81 -8.06
C TRP A 21 46.02 -27.75 -6.87
N VAL A 22 44.94 -28.28 -6.27
CA VAL A 22 44.40 -29.63 -6.55
C VAL A 22 43.05 -29.86 -5.82
N THR A 23 42.16 -30.66 -6.41
CA THR A 23 40.88 -31.11 -5.82
C THR A 23 41.02 -32.50 -5.19
N LEU A 24 40.13 -32.89 -4.25
CA LEU A 24 39.29 -34.11 -4.37
C LEU A 24 38.46 -34.47 -3.11
N ARG A 25 37.19 -34.82 -3.37
CA ARG A 25 36.30 -35.85 -2.77
C ARG A 25 36.32 -36.17 -1.26
N ARG A 26 35.11 -35.99 -0.68
CA ARG A 26 34.28 -37.00 0.03
C ARG A 26 34.95 -38.05 0.94
N SER A 27 34.50 -38.08 2.19
CA SER A 27 34.12 -39.32 2.87
C SER A 27 32.79 -39.14 3.63
N ARG A 28 32.11 -40.24 3.96
CA ARG A 28 30.97 -40.29 4.90
C ARG A 28 31.43 -41.06 6.14
N ALA A 29 31.09 -40.56 7.33
CA ALA A 29 31.03 -41.36 8.54
C ALA A 29 29.91 -40.81 9.45
N ALA A 30 29.32 -41.70 10.23
CA ALA A 30 28.35 -41.40 11.28
C ALA A 30 28.68 -42.32 12.48
N PRO A 31 27.81 -42.46 13.48
CA PRO A 31 27.57 -41.48 14.54
C PRO A 31 28.09 -42.01 15.89
N HIS A 32 28.29 -41.12 16.88
CA HIS A 32 28.42 -41.55 18.27
C HIS A 32 27.52 -40.75 19.20
N GLN A 33 26.80 -41.48 20.05
CA GLN A 33 26.00 -40.95 21.15
C GLN A 33 26.90 -40.73 22.37
N HIS A 34 26.63 -39.69 23.16
CA HIS A 34 27.07 -39.67 24.56
C HIS A 34 26.02 -39.04 25.49
N THR A 35 25.49 -39.89 26.37
CA THR A 35 25.14 -39.63 27.78
C THR A 35 24.64 -38.24 28.18
N ARG A 36 23.35 -38.15 28.51
CA ARG A 36 22.77 -37.04 29.30
C ARG A 36 23.32 -37.04 30.73
N THR A 37 23.66 -35.87 31.25
CA THR A 37 23.62 -35.55 32.70
C THR A 37 22.48 -34.56 32.98
N PRO A 38 21.91 -34.52 34.20
CA PRO A 38 20.82 -33.60 34.52
C PRO A 38 21.36 -32.20 34.84
N ILE A 39 20.83 -31.17 34.18
CA ILE A 39 21.03 -29.77 34.56
C ILE A 39 19.80 -29.35 35.40
N PRO A 40 19.97 -28.69 36.56
CA PRO A 40 18.84 -28.27 37.39
C PRO A 40 17.96 -27.24 36.68
N THR A 41 16.66 -27.34 36.88
CA THR A 41 15.65 -26.45 36.28
C THR A 41 15.76 -25.04 36.86
N LYS A 42 16.29 -24.10 36.06
CA LYS A 42 16.02 -22.67 36.27
C LYS A 42 14.60 -22.32 35.82
N ASP A 43 13.97 -21.39 36.53
CA ASP A 43 12.68 -20.83 36.16
C ASP A 43 12.68 -20.16 34.77
N PRO A 44 11.53 -20.15 34.07
CA PRO A 44 11.41 -19.53 32.77
C PRO A 44 11.43 -17.98 32.80
N ALA A 45 11.94 -17.42 31.70
CA ALA A 45 12.17 -16.02 31.36
C ALA A 45 11.11 -14.96 31.79
N PRO A 46 11.49 -13.67 31.90
CA PRO A 46 10.70 -12.61 32.58
C PRO A 46 9.36 -12.19 31.93
N ALA A 47 8.91 -12.84 30.85
CA ALA A 47 7.62 -12.56 30.19
C ALA A 47 6.40 -12.70 31.13
N ALA A 48 6.51 -13.49 32.21
CA ALA A 48 5.40 -13.78 33.12
C ALA A 48 4.94 -12.58 33.98
N ARG A 49 5.78 -11.55 34.19
CA ARG A 49 5.46 -10.45 35.13
C ARG A 49 4.56 -9.37 34.53
N MET A 50 4.67 -9.12 33.22
CA MET A 50 3.93 -8.06 32.51
C MET A 50 2.43 -8.37 32.33
N LEU A 51 2.05 -9.66 32.33
CA LEU A 51 0.68 -10.13 32.08
C LEU A 51 -0.29 -9.99 33.27
N ARG A 52 0.17 -9.49 34.43
CA ARG A 52 -0.66 -9.38 35.66
C ARG A 52 -1.35 -8.02 35.88
N VAL A 53 -1.12 -7.04 35.01
CA VAL A 53 -1.65 -5.66 35.17
C VAL A 53 -2.78 -5.33 34.17
N ILE A 54 -3.00 -6.14 33.13
CA ILE A 54 -4.06 -5.92 32.13
C ILE A 54 -5.09 -7.06 32.17
N ARG A 55 -5.92 -7.12 33.22
CA ARG A 55 -7.11 -8.01 33.24
C ARG A 55 -8.17 -7.64 34.29
N THR A 56 -9.09 -6.74 33.93
CA THR A 56 -10.32 -6.46 34.70
C THR A 56 -11.48 -6.05 33.79
N SER A 57 -12.12 -7.02 33.15
CA SER A 57 -13.50 -6.94 32.63
C SER A 57 -13.93 -8.29 32.05
N LEU A 58 -15.19 -8.68 32.31
CA LEU A 58 -15.89 -9.88 31.80
C LEU A 58 -15.29 -11.25 32.23
N LEU A 59 -16.07 -12.29 32.51
CA LEU A 59 -17.53 -12.40 32.69
C LEU A 59 -17.82 -13.60 33.60
N SER A 60 -18.96 -13.59 34.31
CA SER A 60 -19.47 -14.75 35.06
C SER A 60 -20.71 -15.30 34.35
N LEU A 61 -20.59 -16.49 33.77
CA LEU A 61 -21.70 -17.29 33.24
C LEU A 61 -21.23 -18.74 33.11
N SER A 62 -22.06 -19.68 33.55
CA SER A 62 -21.73 -21.10 33.68
C SER A 62 -22.78 -21.95 32.97
N LEU A 63 -22.36 -23.02 32.28
CA LEU A 63 -23.08 -24.29 32.04
C LEU A 63 -22.07 -25.27 31.34
N PRO A 64 -22.33 -26.59 31.15
CA PRO A 64 -21.29 -27.61 31.31
C PRO A 64 -20.90 -28.34 30.02
N LEU A 65 -19.83 -29.13 30.10
CA LEU A 65 -19.41 -30.06 29.03
C LEU A 65 -20.34 -31.28 28.94
N LEU A 66 -20.48 -31.80 27.73
CA LEU A 66 -20.95 -33.15 27.43
C LEU A 66 -19.94 -33.82 26.48
N LEU A 67 -19.39 -34.96 26.88
CA LEU A 67 -18.53 -35.81 26.02
C LEU A 67 -19.38 -36.91 25.35
N PRO A 68 -19.09 -37.26 24.09
CA PRO A 68 -19.33 -38.59 23.55
C PRO A 68 -18.11 -39.51 23.81
N ALA A 69 -18.36 -40.79 24.10
CA ALA A 69 -17.31 -41.80 24.31
C ALA A 69 -17.03 -42.60 23.01
N LEU A 70 -15.83 -43.18 22.90
CA LEU A 70 -15.49 -44.10 21.79
C LEU A 70 -15.79 -45.56 22.14
N CYS A 71 -16.49 -46.23 21.22
CA CYS A 71 -16.34 -47.65 20.86
C CYS A 71 -16.62 -47.74 19.34
N GLY A 72 -15.97 -48.57 18.52
CA GLY A 72 -14.86 -49.50 18.78
C GLY A 72 -15.15 -50.90 18.25
N GLY A 73 -14.75 -51.22 17.01
CA GLY A 73 -14.91 -52.59 16.49
C GLY A 73 -14.76 -52.80 14.97
N LEU A 74 -13.53 -53.16 14.55
CA LEU A 74 -13.19 -54.21 13.56
C LEU A 74 -13.76 -54.21 12.12
N GLY A 75 -12.88 -54.57 11.16
CA GLY A 75 -13.22 -54.91 9.77
C GLY A 75 -12.70 -53.90 8.73
N GLY A 76 -12.12 -54.30 7.60
CA GLY A 76 -11.89 -55.69 7.15
C GLY A 76 -11.20 -55.89 5.80
N GLY A 77 -10.71 -54.82 5.14
CA GLY A 77 -9.88 -54.91 3.93
C GLY A 77 -10.64 -55.07 2.59
N ALA A 78 -10.36 -54.16 1.65
CA ALA A 78 -10.49 -54.36 0.22
C ALA A 78 -9.64 -53.30 -0.50
N PHE A 79 -8.71 -53.73 -1.36
CA PHE A 79 -7.98 -52.82 -2.26
C PHE A 79 -8.65 -52.83 -3.64
N ALA A 80 -8.79 -51.64 -4.22
CA ALA A 80 -8.93 -51.36 -5.66
C ALA A 80 -9.82 -52.32 -6.51
N ALA A 81 -11.09 -51.94 -6.70
CA ALA A 81 -11.64 -51.71 -8.04
C ALA A 81 -13.10 -51.22 -8.00
N GLU A 82 -13.33 -49.93 -8.28
CA GLU A 82 -14.52 -49.53 -9.02
C GLU A 82 -14.17 -48.37 -9.97
N LYS A 83 -14.71 -48.41 -11.19
CA LYS A 83 -14.25 -47.61 -12.33
C LYS A 83 -15.37 -46.68 -12.80
N ALA A 84 -15.01 -45.44 -13.11
CA ALA A 84 -15.74 -44.57 -14.05
C ALA A 84 -17.25 -44.32 -13.81
N ALA A 85 -17.59 -43.48 -12.83
CA ALA A 85 -18.93 -42.88 -12.71
C ALA A 85 -18.92 -41.43 -12.19
N ALA A 86 -17.94 -40.61 -12.61
CA ALA A 86 -17.83 -39.20 -12.19
C ALA A 86 -17.34 -38.23 -13.29
N ALA A 87 -17.53 -38.58 -14.57
CA ALA A 87 -17.38 -37.65 -15.67
C ALA A 87 -18.60 -36.69 -15.71
N SER A 88 -18.65 -35.75 -14.76
CA SER A 88 -19.63 -34.66 -14.78
C SER A 88 -19.49 -33.93 -16.11
N ALA A 89 -20.53 -33.98 -16.95
CA ALA A 89 -20.52 -33.29 -18.23
C ALA A 89 -20.35 -31.80 -17.99
N ALA A 90 -19.17 -31.26 -18.31
CA ALA A 90 -18.99 -29.82 -18.39
C ALA A 90 -19.99 -29.31 -19.43
N ALA A 91 -20.88 -28.40 -19.03
CA ALA A 91 -21.74 -27.70 -19.97
C ALA A 91 -20.85 -27.08 -21.07
N PRO A 92 -21.23 -27.15 -22.35
CA PRO A 92 -20.43 -26.57 -23.41
C PRO A 92 -20.18 -25.10 -23.08
N ALA A 93 -18.92 -24.67 -23.20
CA ALA A 93 -18.59 -23.25 -23.08
C ALA A 93 -19.43 -22.50 -24.11
N ASP A 94 -20.15 -21.46 -23.68
CA ASP A 94 -21.04 -20.70 -24.54
C ASP A 94 -20.25 -20.11 -25.71
N THR A 95 -20.56 -20.56 -26.92
CA THR A 95 -19.87 -20.12 -28.14
C THR A 95 -20.51 -18.87 -28.75
N SER A 96 -21.47 -18.24 -28.08
CA SER A 96 -21.89 -16.89 -28.44
C SER A 96 -20.80 -15.88 -28.08
N GLY A 97 -20.42 -15.04 -29.06
CA GLY A 97 -19.47 -13.95 -28.82
C GLY A 97 -20.05 -12.89 -27.88
N ILE A 98 -19.17 -12.09 -27.27
CA ILE A 98 -19.53 -11.07 -26.28
C ILE A 98 -20.65 -10.15 -26.80
N ASP A 99 -21.81 -10.16 -26.12
CA ASP A 99 -22.89 -9.21 -26.37
C ASP A 99 -22.50 -7.82 -25.87
N TRP A 100 -21.87 -7.05 -26.76
CA TRP A 100 -21.42 -5.68 -26.50
C TRP A 100 -22.56 -4.69 -26.19
N ALA A 101 -23.81 -5.00 -26.56
CA ALA A 101 -24.97 -4.14 -26.29
C ALA A 101 -25.49 -4.35 -24.86
N ARG A 102 -25.52 -5.59 -24.38
CA ARG A 102 -25.80 -5.94 -22.98
C ARG A 102 -24.64 -5.60 -22.04
N ALA A 103 -23.40 -5.84 -22.48
CA ALA A 103 -22.19 -5.52 -21.72
C ALA A 103 -22.17 -4.05 -21.24
N ARG A 104 -22.44 -3.11 -22.16
CA ARG A 104 -22.45 -1.66 -21.89
C ARG A 104 -23.59 -1.20 -20.98
N GLN A 105 -24.50 -2.09 -20.56
CA GLN A 105 -25.54 -1.82 -19.56
C GLN A 105 -25.05 -2.09 -18.13
N HIS A 106 -23.85 -2.66 -17.94
CA HIS A 106 -23.27 -2.83 -16.61
C HIS A 106 -22.95 -1.46 -15.98
N TRP A 107 -23.22 -1.31 -14.69
CA TRP A 107 -23.21 -0.02 -13.97
C TRP A 107 -21.90 0.76 -14.14
N SER A 108 -20.77 0.05 -14.17
CA SER A 108 -19.42 0.62 -14.27
C SER A 108 -19.00 1.02 -15.68
N PHE A 109 -19.68 0.53 -16.73
CA PHE A 109 -19.46 0.91 -18.12
C PHE A 109 -20.41 2.02 -18.61
N ILE A 110 -21.48 2.32 -17.85
CA ILE A 110 -22.32 3.49 -18.07
C ILE A 110 -21.59 4.73 -17.53
N PRO A 111 -21.40 5.81 -18.31
CA PRO A 111 -20.78 7.06 -17.83
C PRO A 111 -21.49 7.65 -16.61
N PRO A 112 -20.74 8.08 -15.58
CA PRO A 112 -21.34 8.56 -14.33
C PRO A 112 -22.12 9.86 -14.53
N LYS A 113 -23.16 10.05 -13.71
CA LYS A 113 -24.03 11.24 -13.78
C LYS A 113 -24.06 11.97 -12.43
N ALA A 114 -23.98 13.30 -12.47
CA ALA A 114 -24.25 14.13 -11.30
C ALA A 114 -25.68 13.87 -10.81
N GLN A 115 -25.87 13.81 -9.50
CA GLN A 115 -27.14 13.38 -8.91
C GLN A 115 -27.90 14.54 -8.27
N ALA A 116 -29.23 14.42 -8.24
CA ALA A 116 -30.05 15.25 -7.36
C ALA A 116 -29.69 14.93 -5.89
N LEU A 117 -29.80 15.92 -5.00
CA LEU A 117 -29.62 15.66 -3.57
C LEU A 117 -30.83 14.89 -3.03
N PRO A 118 -30.63 13.78 -2.31
CA PRO A 118 -31.73 13.09 -1.64
C PRO A 118 -32.48 13.99 -0.66
N ALA A 119 -33.77 13.69 -0.52
CA ALA A 119 -34.55 14.10 0.63
C ALA A 119 -34.16 13.25 1.84
N VAL A 120 -34.15 13.87 3.02
CA VAL A 120 -33.83 13.27 4.32
C VAL A 120 -34.80 13.79 5.37
N ARG A 121 -35.05 13.00 6.42
CA ARG A 121 -35.90 13.33 7.57
C ARG A 121 -35.16 14.31 8.49
N ASP A 122 -33.90 14.02 8.83
CA ASP A 122 -33.01 14.95 9.56
C ASP A 122 -32.28 15.88 8.58
N THR A 123 -32.73 17.13 8.49
CA THR A 123 -32.10 18.17 7.67
C THR A 123 -30.97 18.93 8.36
N ALA A 124 -30.69 18.66 9.64
CA ALA A 124 -29.71 19.36 10.47
C ALA A 124 -28.37 18.63 10.59
N TRP A 125 -28.34 17.29 10.55
CA TRP A 125 -27.09 16.52 10.55
C TRP A 125 -26.19 16.73 9.31
N PRO A 126 -26.72 16.79 8.05
CA PRO A 126 -25.87 16.87 6.87
C PRO A 126 -25.04 18.16 6.76
N ARG A 127 -23.71 18.05 6.75
CA ARG A 127 -22.78 19.18 6.56
C ARG A 127 -22.46 19.47 5.09
N GLY A 128 -22.58 18.47 4.22
CA GLY A 128 -22.31 18.59 2.77
C GLY A 128 -23.19 17.69 1.88
N ARG A 129 -22.86 17.63 0.58
CA ARG A 129 -23.58 16.77 -0.39
C ARG A 129 -23.53 15.29 0.00
N VAL A 130 -22.32 14.82 0.33
CA VAL A 130 -22.02 13.42 0.73
C VAL A 130 -22.96 12.93 1.82
N ASP A 131 -23.10 13.72 2.89
CA ASP A 131 -23.90 13.37 4.06
C ASP A 131 -25.37 13.11 3.73
N ARG A 132 -25.94 13.78 2.72
CA ARG A 132 -27.33 13.52 2.29
C ARG A 132 -27.49 12.18 1.59
N PHE A 133 -26.48 11.67 0.89
CA PHE A 133 -26.54 10.33 0.30
C PHE A 133 -26.39 9.24 1.35
N ILE A 134 -25.50 9.45 2.33
CA ILE A 134 -25.29 8.52 3.45
C ILE A 134 -26.53 8.48 4.35
N LEU A 135 -27.00 9.64 4.84
CA LEU A 135 -28.17 9.72 5.71
C LEU A 135 -29.44 9.19 5.03
N ALA A 136 -29.62 9.40 3.72
CA ALA A 136 -30.77 8.85 2.99
C ALA A 136 -30.74 7.32 2.88
N GLN A 137 -29.58 6.65 2.91
CA GLN A 137 -29.53 5.19 3.04
C GLN A 137 -29.78 4.75 4.48
N MET A 138 -29.21 5.46 5.46
CA MET A 138 -29.44 5.16 6.88
C MET A 138 -30.92 5.26 7.26
N GLU A 139 -31.61 6.33 6.87
CA GLU A 139 -33.05 6.52 7.11
C GLU A 139 -33.93 5.53 6.33
N GLN A 140 -33.47 4.98 5.20
CA GLN A 140 -34.16 3.90 4.49
C GLN A 140 -34.02 2.53 5.16
N HIS A 141 -33.06 2.40 6.07
CA HIS A 141 -32.79 1.20 6.86
C HIS A 141 -33.00 1.42 8.37
N ASP A 142 -33.72 2.50 8.74
CA ASP A 142 -34.03 2.96 10.11
C ASP A 142 -32.81 3.04 11.07
N LEU A 143 -31.63 3.32 10.49
CA LEU A 143 -30.39 3.64 11.19
C LEU A 143 -30.32 5.13 11.53
N THR A 144 -29.74 5.47 12.67
CA THR A 144 -29.44 6.86 13.08
C THR A 144 -27.92 7.11 13.11
N PRO A 145 -27.45 8.34 12.81
CA PRO A 145 -26.02 8.64 12.85
C PRO A 145 -25.45 8.64 14.26
N SER A 146 -24.24 8.13 14.40
CA SER A 146 -23.45 8.28 15.61
C SER A 146 -23.12 9.76 15.86
N ARG A 147 -23.05 10.14 17.14
CA ARG A 147 -22.59 11.46 17.56
C ARG A 147 -21.24 11.81 16.96
N GLU A 148 -20.96 13.09 16.77
CA GLU A 148 -19.64 13.55 16.32
C GLU A 148 -18.56 13.08 17.32
N ALA A 149 -17.38 12.73 16.80
CA ALA A 149 -16.25 12.32 17.63
C ALA A 149 -15.69 13.51 18.42
N GLU A 150 -15.10 13.22 19.58
CA GLU A 150 -14.47 14.25 20.42
C GLU A 150 -13.34 14.96 19.65
N PRO A 151 -13.10 16.27 19.86
CA PRO A 151 -12.09 17.02 19.10
C PRO A 151 -10.68 16.40 19.09
N ARG A 152 -10.27 15.72 20.16
CA ARG A 152 -8.98 14.99 20.22
C ARG A 152 -8.95 13.78 19.29
N THR A 153 -10.05 13.02 19.19
CA THR A 153 -10.19 11.91 18.23
C THR A 153 -10.18 12.43 16.80
N LEU A 154 -10.93 13.50 16.50
CA LEU A 154 -10.96 14.15 15.19
C LEU A 154 -9.58 14.65 14.74
N LEU A 155 -8.84 15.30 15.65
CA LEU A 155 -7.45 15.72 15.45
C LEU A 155 -6.56 14.52 15.10
N ARG A 156 -6.51 13.49 15.96
CA ARG A 156 -5.67 12.30 15.76
C ARG A 156 -6.00 11.58 14.44
N ARG A 157 -7.29 11.47 14.11
CA ARG A 157 -7.81 10.87 12.87
C ARG A 157 -7.32 11.63 11.63
N LEU A 158 -7.49 12.95 11.60
CA LEU A 158 -7.00 13.79 10.49
C LEU A 158 -5.49 13.70 10.32
N TYR A 159 -4.72 13.76 11.41
CA TYR A 159 -3.26 13.71 11.34
C TYR A 159 -2.76 12.40 10.72
N PHE A 160 -3.25 11.25 11.18
CA PHE A 160 -2.88 9.95 10.59
C PHE A 160 -3.40 9.75 9.17
N ASP A 161 -4.62 10.20 8.87
CA ASP A 161 -5.22 10.03 7.55
C ASP A 161 -4.55 10.89 6.48
N LEU A 162 -4.27 12.16 6.80
CA LEU A 162 -3.74 13.14 5.86
C LEU A 162 -2.21 13.17 5.82
N THR A 163 -1.50 12.79 6.90
CA THR A 163 -0.03 12.86 6.94
C THR A 163 0.66 11.54 7.26
N GLY A 164 -0.05 10.57 7.86
CA GLY A 164 0.54 9.34 8.38
C GLY A 164 1.42 9.54 9.62
N LEU A 165 1.27 10.66 10.33
CA LEU A 165 2.00 11.00 11.56
C LEU A 165 1.00 11.38 12.67
N PRO A 166 1.37 11.26 13.96
CA PRO A 166 0.61 11.84 15.06
C PRO A 166 0.81 13.38 15.12
N PRO A 167 -0.12 14.14 15.73
CA PRO A 167 0.08 15.55 16.05
C PRO A 167 1.09 15.72 17.19
N THR A 168 1.77 16.86 17.28
CA THR A 168 2.51 17.22 18.50
C THR A 168 1.57 17.73 19.61
N PRO A 169 2.01 17.75 20.89
CA PRO A 169 1.23 18.34 21.98
C PRO A 169 0.88 19.82 21.75
N GLU A 170 1.77 20.57 21.10
CA GLU A 170 1.61 21.99 20.79
C GLU A 170 0.55 22.18 19.69
N GLU A 171 0.58 21.35 18.65
CA GLU A 171 -0.45 21.33 17.59
C GLU A 171 -1.83 20.93 18.14
N ALA A 172 -1.85 19.94 19.03
CA ALA A 172 -3.06 19.52 19.72
C ALA A 172 -3.63 20.65 20.58
N GLN A 173 -2.79 21.31 21.39
CA GLN A 173 -3.23 22.42 22.23
C GLN A 173 -3.67 23.64 21.39
N ALA A 174 -3.01 23.92 20.27
CA ALA A 174 -3.38 25.00 19.36
C ALA A 174 -4.75 24.73 18.70
N PHE A 175 -5.04 23.50 18.28
CA PHE A 175 -6.35 23.14 17.74
C PHE A 175 -7.46 23.20 18.81
N LEU A 176 -7.20 22.63 19.99
CA LEU A 176 -8.20 22.54 21.07
C LEU A 176 -8.53 23.88 21.73
N SER A 177 -7.67 24.90 21.58
CA SER A 177 -7.91 26.27 22.04
C SER A 177 -8.38 27.23 20.93
N ASP A 178 -8.48 26.78 19.67
CA ASP A 178 -8.94 27.62 18.55
C ASP A 178 -10.48 27.76 18.55
N THR A 179 -10.96 28.75 19.29
CA THR A 179 -12.37 29.14 19.36
C THR A 179 -12.88 29.90 18.12
N ARG A 180 -12.01 30.23 17.14
CA ARG A 180 -12.43 31.01 15.96
C ARG A 180 -13.27 30.13 15.02
N PRO A 181 -14.41 30.60 14.46
CA PRO A 181 -15.27 29.80 13.58
C PRO A 181 -14.48 29.07 12.48
N GLY A 182 -14.76 27.78 12.27
CA GLY A 182 -14.09 26.97 11.24
C GLY A 182 -12.70 26.41 11.60
N ALA A 183 -12.34 26.29 12.88
CA ALA A 183 -11.05 25.71 13.32
C ALA A 183 -10.74 24.34 12.68
N TYR A 184 -11.72 23.44 12.67
CA TYR A 184 -11.60 22.14 12.01
C TYR A 184 -11.29 22.25 10.51
N GLN A 185 -11.87 23.25 9.82
CA GLN A 185 -11.60 23.48 8.40
C GLN A 185 -10.18 24.00 8.17
N ARG A 186 -9.70 24.95 8.99
CA ARG A 186 -8.31 25.43 8.92
C ARG A 186 -7.31 24.30 9.17
N LEU A 187 -7.61 23.37 10.08
CA LEU A 187 -6.78 22.20 10.32
C LEU A 187 -6.72 21.27 9.10
N VAL A 188 -7.85 20.98 8.44
CA VAL A 188 -7.86 20.21 7.18
C VAL A 188 -7.07 20.94 6.10
N ASP A 189 -7.26 22.26 5.95
CA ASP A 189 -6.58 23.08 4.94
C ASP A 189 -5.05 23.12 5.17
N ASP A 190 -4.59 23.22 6.43
CA ASP A 190 -3.17 23.16 6.81
C ASP A 190 -2.56 21.78 6.51
N LEU A 191 -3.19 20.70 6.97
CA LEU A 191 -2.67 19.34 6.79
C LEU A 191 -2.54 18.96 5.30
N LEU A 192 -3.47 19.40 4.45
CA LEU A 192 -3.39 19.25 2.99
C LEU A 192 -2.29 20.10 2.34
N GLY A 193 -1.82 21.16 3.00
CA GLY A 193 -0.68 21.97 2.58
C GLY A 193 0.69 21.36 2.91
N ARG A 194 0.77 20.44 3.88
CA ARG A 194 2.05 19.88 4.36
C ARG A 194 2.67 18.89 3.37
N ARG A 195 4.01 18.91 3.26
CA ARG A 195 4.82 17.91 2.52
C ARG A 195 4.44 16.45 2.83
N ALA A 196 4.04 16.19 4.07
CA ALA A 196 3.63 14.87 4.55
C ALA A 196 2.33 14.35 3.92
N PHE A 197 1.51 15.20 3.28
CA PHE A 197 0.34 14.78 2.52
C PHE A 197 0.72 14.00 1.26
N GLY A 198 1.63 14.54 0.44
CA GLY A 198 2.11 13.82 -0.74
C GLY A 198 2.86 12.54 -0.38
N GLU A 199 3.55 12.50 0.76
CA GLU A 199 4.15 11.26 1.31
C GLU A 199 3.08 10.23 1.68
N ARG A 200 2.01 10.65 2.37
CA ARG A 200 0.89 9.78 2.74
C ARG A 200 0.18 9.23 1.51
N MET A 201 -0.13 10.07 0.52
CA MET A 201 -0.72 9.63 -0.75
C MET A 201 0.21 8.69 -1.53
N ALA A 202 1.51 8.98 -1.58
CA ALA A 202 2.50 8.11 -2.21
C ALA A 202 2.58 6.73 -1.54
N SER A 203 2.54 6.65 -0.19
CA SER A 203 2.54 5.37 0.54
C SER A 203 1.43 4.40 0.10
N LEU A 204 0.32 4.94 -0.43
CA LEU A 204 -0.79 4.16 -0.99
C LEU A 204 -0.60 3.91 -2.50
N TRP A 205 -0.20 4.93 -3.26
CA TRP A 205 -0.01 4.84 -4.72
C TRP A 205 1.05 3.80 -5.13
N LEU A 206 2.16 3.73 -4.40
CA LEU A 206 3.32 2.90 -4.75
C LEU A 206 3.02 1.40 -4.77
N ASN A 207 2.00 0.94 -4.02
CA ASN A 207 1.55 -0.46 -4.05
C ASN A 207 0.82 -0.79 -5.36
N LEU A 208 0.07 0.17 -5.92
CA LEU A 208 -0.61 0.04 -7.22
C LEU A 208 0.40 0.07 -8.38
N ALA A 209 1.38 0.97 -8.28
CA ALA A 209 2.53 1.04 -9.20
C ALA A 209 3.57 -0.08 -8.97
N ARG A 210 3.33 -0.99 -8.02
CA ARG A 210 4.19 -2.14 -7.64
C ARG A 210 5.67 -1.76 -7.50
N TYR A 211 5.91 -0.61 -6.87
CA TYR A 211 7.22 0.03 -6.79
C TYR A 211 8.26 -0.85 -6.09
N ALA A 212 9.42 -1.01 -6.73
CA ALA A 212 10.62 -1.60 -6.15
C ALA A 212 11.89 -1.06 -6.81
N GLU A 213 13.02 -1.29 -6.14
CA GLU A 213 14.35 -0.81 -6.53
C GLU A 213 15.25 -1.96 -7.03
N ASP A 214 14.65 -3.12 -7.33
CA ASP A 214 15.28 -4.26 -8.00
C ASP A 214 14.24 -5.16 -8.73
N GLN A 215 14.69 -6.34 -9.14
CA GLN A 215 13.92 -7.38 -9.83
C GLN A 215 14.05 -8.71 -9.08
N ALA A 216 13.03 -9.56 -9.16
CA ALA A 216 12.95 -10.84 -8.43
C ALA A 216 14.08 -11.86 -8.72
N HIS A 217 14.92 -11.63 -9.74
CA HIS A 217 15.98 -12.54 -10.13
C HIS A 217 17.33 -11.82 -10.35
N GLN A 218 18.39 -12.33 -9.69
CA GLN A 218 19.77 -11.85 -9.85
C GLN A 218 20.67 -13.01 -10.33
N VAL A 219 21.44 -12.80 -11.41
CA VAL A 219 22.36 -13.81 -11.95
C VAL A 219 23.75 -13.64 -11.32
N GLY A 220 24.05 -14.43 -10.28
CA GLY A 220 25.31 -14.32 -9.54
C GLY A 220 25.54 -12.88 -9.04
N ASN A 221 26.69 -12.29 -9.38
CA ASN A 221 27.04 -10.93 -8.96
C ASN A 221 26.64 -9.83 -9.97
N ASN A 222 25.82 -10.13 -10.99
CA ASN A 222 25.30 -9.10 -11.91
C ASN A 222 24.23 -8.26 -11.22
N THR A 223 24.48 -6.96 -11.06
CA THR A 223 23.56 -5.99 -10.43
C THR A 223 22.87 -5.06 -11.43
N SER A 224 22.96 -5.30 -12.75
CA SER A 224 22.37 -4.41 -13.78
C SER A 224 20.83 -4.43 -13.89
N LEU A 225 20.15 -5.20 -13.03
CA LEU A 225 18.71 -5.12 -12.80
C LEU A 225 18.33 -4.52 -11.43
N ASN A 226 19.31 -4.10 -10.62
CA ASN A 226 19.06 -3.28 -9.45
C ASN A 226 18.95 -1.83 -9.90
N LEU A 227 18.01 -1.09 -9.33
CA LEU A 227 17.54 0.21 -9.80
C LEU A 227 17.78 1.30 -8.73
N PRO A 228 19.04 1.60 -8.35
CA PRO A 228 19.37 2.46 -7.19
C PRO A 228 18.96 3.95 -7.34
N ASN A 229 18.34 4.33 -8.45
CA ASN A 229 17.71 5.64 -8.63
C ASN A 229 16.17 5.57 -8.75
N ALA A 230 15.54 4.40 -8.53
CA ALA A 230 14.09 4.22 -8.59
C ALA A 230 13.33 5.14 -7.63
N TRP A 231 13.92 5.46 -6.47
CA TRP A 231 13.45 6.50 -5.54
C TRP A 231 13.10 7.86 -6.18
N ARG A 232 13.65 8.19 -7.36
CA ARG A 232 13.30 9.41 -8.12
C ARG A 232 11.85 9.43 -8.63
N TYR A 233 11.31 8.28 -9.03
CA TYR A 233 9.88 8.15 -9.36
C TYR A 233 9.01 8.33 -8.12
N ARG A 234 9.40 7.73 -6.99
CA ARG A 234 8.71 7.89 -5.71
C ARG A 234 8.64 9.36 -5.29
N ASP A 235 9.75 10.07 -5.35
CA ASP A 235 9.81 11.48 -4.97
C ASP A 235 9.04 12.38 -5.97
N TRP A 236 8.95 11.99 -7.23
CA TRP A 236 8.02 12.61 -8.20
C TRP A 236 6.55 12.39 -7.82
N VAL A 237 6.15 11.18 -7.43
CA VAL A 237 4.77 10.90 -6.95
C VAL A 237 4.45 11.75 -5.71
N VAL A 238 5.39 11.86 -4.76
CA VAL A 238 5.26 12.73 -3.58
C VAL A 238 5.11 14.20 -3.99
N ALA A 239 5.87 14.66 -4.98
CA ALA A 239 5.78 16.04 -5.48
C ALA A 239 4.43 16.30 -6.19
N ALA A 240 3.96 15.39 -7.04
CA ALA A 240 2.72 15.51 -7.79
C ALA A 240 1.49 15.63 -6.87
N PHE A 241 1.37 14.79 -5.83
CA PHE A 241 0.29 14.90 -4.84
C PHE A 241 0.42 16.15 -3.97
N ASN A 242 1.64 16.60 -3.64
CA ASN A 242 1.85 17.85 -2.89
C ASN A 242 1.52 19.09 -3.74
N ALA A 243 1.75 19.07 -5.05
CA ALA A 243 1.36 20.10 -5.99
C ALA A 243 -0.15 20.09 -6.35
N ASP A 244 -0.89 19.04 -5.93
CA ASP A 244 -2.28 18.78 -6.34
C ASP A 244 -2.45 18.71 -7.88
N LEU A 245 -1.49 18.05 -8.55
CA LEU A 245 -1.56 17.76 -9.98
C LEU A 245 -2.86 17.00 -10.28
N GLY A 246 -3.64 17.49 -11.25
CA GLY A 246 -4.89 16.86 -11.68
C GLY A 246 -4.67 15.38 -12.01
N TYR A 247 -5.52 14.49 -11.48
CA TYR A 247 -5.33 13.05 -11.62
C TYR A 247 -5.31 12.58 -13.09
N ASP A 248 -6.01 13.26 -14.00
CA ASP A 248 -5.94 13.08 -15.45
C ASP A 248 -4.53 13.37 -16.02
N GLN A 249 -3.89 14.45 -15.57
CA GLN A 249 -2.52 14.81 -15.95
C GLN A 249 -1.49 13.87 -15.30
N PHE A 250 -1.73 13.47 -14.04
CA PHE A 250 -0.91 12.50 -13.32
C PHE A 250 -0.90 11.12 -13.99
N ILE A 251 -2.04 10.65 -14.53
CA ILE A 251 -2.12 9.47 -15.40
C ILE A 251 -1.30 9.70 -16.69
N GLN A 252 -1.59 10.80 -17.40
CA GLN A 252 -0.98 11.07 -18.70
C GLN A 252 0.54 11.18 -18.62
N ARG A 253 1.08 11.77 -17.55
CA ARG A 253 2.53 11.90 -17.35
C ARG A 253 3.20 10.57 -17.04
N GLN A 254 2.61 9.76 -16.14
CA GLN A 254 3.15 8.44 -15.78
C GLN A 254 3.20 7.47 -16.97
N LEU A 255 2.23 7.58 -17.87
CA LEU A 255 2.18 6.73 -19.06
C LEU A 255 3.00 7.32 -20.23
N ALA A 256 2.97 8.63 -20.47
CA ALA A 256 3.38 9.20 -21.76
C ALA A 256 3.94 10.64 -21.76
N VAL A 257 4.51 11.16 -20.66
CA VAL A 257 5.05 12.56 -20.63
C VAL A 257 6.08 12.85 -21.73
N ASP A 258 6.92 11.88 -22.10
CA ASP A 258 7.93 11.99 -23.16
C ASP A 258 7.32 12.21 -24.56
N LEU A 259 6.06 11.78 -24.75
CA LEU A 259 5.31 11.91 -26.00
C LEU A 259 4.33 13.10 -25.98
N LEU A 260 3.67 13.33 -24.84
CA LEU A 260 2.64 14.35 -24.67
C LEU A 260 3.21 15.74 -24.33
N GLU A 261 4.31 15.79 -23.58
CA GLU A 261 5.01 17.00 -23.19
C GLU A 261 6.53 16.86 -23.43
N PRO A 262 7.02 16.70 -24.69
CA PRO A 262 8.41 16.30 -24.94
C PRO A 262 9.50 17.24 -24.38
N GLN A 263 9.15 18.50 -24.07
CA GLN A 263 10.04 19.49 -23.44
C GLN A 263 10.01 19.46 -21.91
N ASN A 264 9.03 18.81 -21.28
CA ASN A 264 8.92 18.67 -19.84
C ASN A 264 9.89 17.58 -19.33
N LYS A 265 11.17 17.96 -19.23
CA LYS A 265 12.22 17.07 -18.72
C LYS A 265 12.13 16.86 -17.20
N ALA A 266 11.42 17.73 -16.47
CA ALA A 266 11.25 17.64 -15.02
C ALA A 266 10.36 16.46 -14.61
N ASP A 267 9.30 16.18 -15.39
CA ASP A 267 8.35 15.10 -15.10
C ASP A 267 8.73 13.74 -15.73
N LEU A 268 9.87 13.62 -16.43
CA LEU A 268 10.38 12.33 -16.94
C LEU A 268 10.45 11.20 -15.89
N PRO A 269 10.72 11.44 -14.58
CA PRO A 269 10.65 10.39 -13.56
C PRO A 269 9.28 9.72 -13.44
N ALA A 270 8.18 10.36 -13.87
CA ALA A 270 6.83 9.79 -13.88
C ALA A 270 6.75 8.47 -14.65
N LEU A 271 7.52 8.35 -15.73
CA LEU A 271 7.62 7.15 -16.58
C LEU A 271 8.15 5.93 -15.83
N GLY A 272 8.66 6.11 -14.60
CA GLY A 272 8.96 5.03 -13.67
C GLY A 272 7.76 4.13 -13.35
N PHE A 273 6.51 4.58 -13.54
CA PHE A 273 5.32 3.72 -13.42
C PHE A 273 5.43 2.47 -14.31
N LEU A 274 5.92 2.61 -15.55
CA LEU A 274 6.20 1.50 -16.46
C LEU A 274 7.68 1.07 -16.39
N GLY A 275 8.61 2.03 -16.28
CA GLY A 275 10.06 1.82 -16.25
C GLY A 275 10.55 0.96 -15.09
N LEU A 276 9.86 1.01 -13.93
CA LEU A 276 10.18 0.22 -12.74
C LEU A 276 9.42 -1.11 -12.65
N GLY A 277 8.50 -1.41 -13.57
CA GLY A 277 7.82 -2.73 -13.63
C GLY A 277 8.82 -3.88 -13.88
N HIS A 278 8.35 -5.11 -13.92
CA HIS A 278 9.18 -6.31 -14.05
C HIS A 278 10.09 -6.30 -15.29
N LYS A 279 11.27 -6.90 -15.11
CA LYS A 279 12.09 -7.48 -16.19
C LYS A 279 12.51 -8.87 -15.78
N LEU A 280 12.11 -9.85 -16.56
CA LEU A 280 12.28 -11.27 -16.28
C LEU A 280 13.61 -11.79 -16.88
N TYR A 281 13.99 -13.01 -16.50
CA TYR A 281 15.20 -13.65 -17.03
C TYR A 281 14.95 -14.25 -18.43
N ALA A 282 16.01 -14.40 -19.23
CA ALA A 282 15.95 -14.81 -20.64
C ALA A 282 15.15 -13.88 -21.58
N ARG A 283 15.20 -12.57 -21.32
CA ARG A 283 14.59 -11.40 -22.00
C ARG A 283 14.41 -11.43 -23.54
N GLY A 284 15.18 -12.25 -24.26
CA GLY A 284 15.10 -12.39 -25.72
C GLY A 284 14.11 -13.45 -26.21
N ARG A 285 13.50 -14.24 -25.31
CA ARG A 285 12.44 -15.19 -25.67
C ARG A 285 11.07 -14.50 -25.69
N LEU A 286 10.24 -14.91 -26.65
CA LEU A 286 8.91 -14.34 -26.87
C LEU A 286 7.90 -14.68 -25.76
N ASP A 287 8.03 -15.85 -25.12
CA ASP A 287 7.18 -16.24 -23.98
C ASP A 287 7.45 -15.38 -22.75
N VAL A 288 8.73 -15.13 -22.45
CA VAL A 288 9.16 -14.22 -21.38
C VAL A 288 8.63 -12.80 -21.63
N GLN A 289 8.68 -12.33 -22.87
CA GLN A 289 8.13 -11.03 -23.26
C GLN A 289 6.60 -10.98 -23.11
N ALA A 290 5.89 -12.07 -23.43
CA ALA A 290 4.44 -12.17 -23.23
C ALA A 290 4.02 -12.09 -21.75
N GLU A 291 4.84 -12.61 -20.83
CA GLU A 291 4.63 -12.38 -19.38
C GLU A 291 4.85 -10.90 -19.00
N GLU A 292 5.90 -10.25 -19.52
CA GLU A 292 6.16 -8.83 -19.26
C GLU A 292 5.10 -7.89 -19.87
N TRP A 293 4.41 -8.30 -20.94
CA TRP A 293 3.26 -7.57 -21.49
C TRP A 293 2.00 -7.82 -20.66
N ALA A 294 1.76 -9.06 -20.23
CA ALA A 294 0.62 -9.40 -19.38
C ALA A 294 0.65 -8.61 -18.07
N GLU A 295 1.83 -8.50 -17.45
CA GLU A 295 2.08 -7.70 -16.25
C GLU A 295 1.75 -6.21 -16.44
N GLN A 296 2.13 -5.62 -17.58
CA GLN A 296 1.88 -4.20 -17.84
C GLN A 296 0.41 -3.93 -18.17
N VAL A 297 -0.24 -4.83 -18.92
CA VAL A 297 -1.70 -4.80 -19.14
C VAL A 297 -2.43 -4.88 -17.80
N ASP A 298 -2.08 -5.84 -16.93
CA ASP A 298 -2.72 -6.01 -15.62
C ASP A 298 -2.55 -4.77 -14.76
N THR A 299 -1.32 -4.26 -14.64
CA THR A 299 -1.00 -3.09 -13.81
C THR A 299 -1.77 -1.85 -14.25
N VAL A 300 -1.80 -1.55 -15.55
CA VAL A 300 -2.47 -0.35 -16.07
C VAL A 300 -3.99 -0.52 -16.01
N SER A 301 -4.53 -1.69 -16.34
CA SER A 301 -5.98 -1.93 -16.31
C SER A 301 -6.54 -2.01 -14.88
N GLN A 302 -5.88 -2.70 -13.94
CA GLN A 302 -6.30 -2.74 -12.54
C GLN A 302 -6.06 -1.39 -11.84
N THR A 303 -4.94 -0.70 -12.08
CA THR A 303 -4.68 0.61 -11.46
C THR A 303 -5.66 1.67 -11.95
N PHE A 304 -5.78 1.91 -13.24
CA PHE A 304 -6.53 3.10 -13.70
C PHE A 304 -7.99 2.81 -14.06
N LEU A 305 -8.31 1.62 -14.57
CA LEU A 305 -9.66 1.25 -14.99
C LEU A 305 -10.39 0.34 -14.00
N GLY A 306 -9.68 -0.29 -13.07
CA GLY A 306 -10.25 -1.30 -12.19
C GLY A 306 -10.80 -2.49 -12.98
N LEU A 307 -10.05 -3.00 -13.97
CA LEU A 307 -10.42 -4.15 -14.78
C LEU A 307 -9.27 -5.16 -14.85
N THR A 308 -9.59 -6.46 -14.90
CA THR A 308 -8.62 -7.57 -15.00
C THR A 308 -8.33 -7.97 -16.45
N VAL A 309 -7.90 -7.02 -17.28
CA VAL A 309 -7.75 -7.23 -18.74
C VAL A 309 -6.73 -8.32 -19.08
N ALA A 310 -5.69 -8.50 -18.27
CA ALA A 310 -4.68 -9.54 -18.47
C ALA A 310 -5.23 -10.97 -18.43
N CYS A 311 -6.35 -11.20 -17.72
CA CYS A 311 -6.99 -12.51 -17.66
C CYS A 311 -7.60 -12.94 -19.01
N ALA A 312 -7.79 -12.03 -19.98
CA ALA A 312 -8.27 -12.37 -21.32
C ALA A 312 -7.16 -12.91 -22.26
N ARG A 313 -5.91 -13.02 -21.82
CA ARG A 313 -4.75 -13.48 -22.62
C ARG A 313 -4.95 -14.84 -23.30
N CYS A 314 -5.61 -15.78 -22.64
CA CYS A 314 -5.72 -17.17 -23.10
C CYS A 314 -7.08 -17.51 -23.73
N HIS A 315 -8.13 -16.78 -23.39
CA HIS A 315 -9.46 -16.88 -23.96
C HIS A 315 -10.25 -15.61 -23.58
N ASP A 316 -11.34 -15.33 -24.29
CA ASP A 316 -12.25 -14.23 -23.94
C ASP A 316 -12.65 -14.33 -22.45
N HIS A 317 -12.63 -13.20 -21.76
CA HIS A 317 -12.70 -13.18 -20.31
C HIS A 317 -14.03 -13.76 -19.81
N LYS A 318 -13.97 -14.72 -18.87
CA LYS A 318 -15.08 -15.63 -18.55
C LYS A 318 -16.39 -14.96 -18.09
N PHE A 319 -16.31 -13.73 -17.60
CA PHE A 319 -17.44 -12.99 -17.02
C PHE A 319 -17.49 -11.55 -17.52
N ASP A 320 -16.36 -10.85 -17.45
CA ASP A 320 -16.22 -9.49 -17.98
C ASP A 320 -16.18 -9.43 -19.51
N PRO A 321 -16.75 -8.36 -20.12
CA PRO A 321 -16.73 -8.16 -21.57
C PRO A 321 -15.37 -7.62 -22.04
N VAL A 322 -14.36 -8.51 -22.00
CA VAL A 322 -13.01 -8.26 -22.48
C VAL A 322 -12.58 -9.45 -23.33
N SER A 323 -12.41 -9.23 -24.63
CA SER A 323 -11.97 -10.28 -25.54
C SER A 323 -10.46 -10.52 -25.45
N THR A 324 -9.99 -11.67 -25.93
CA THR A 324 -8.57 -11.90 -26.17
C THR A 324 -8.00 -10.88 -27.18
N ARG A 325 -8.83 -10.34 -28.08
CA ARG A 325 -8.43 -9.25 -29.00
C ARG A 325 -8.18 -7.94 -28.27
N ASP A 326 -8.99 -7.59 -27.26
CA ASP A 326 -8.76 -6.45 -26.38
C ASP A 326 -7.43 -6.58 -25.62
N TYR A 327 -7.14 -7.78 -25.09
CA TYR A 327 -5.86 -8.07 -24.45
C TYR A 327 -4.69 -7.84 -25.42
N TYR A 328 -4.71 -8.44 -26.61
CA TYR A 328 -3.58 -8.32 -27.54
C TYR A 328 -3.43 -6.91 -28.13
N ALA A 329 -4.53 -6.18 -28.30
CA ALA A 329 -4.50 -4.77 -28.68
C ALA A 329 -3.85 -3.89 -27.60
N MET A 330 -4.11 -4.14 -26.31
CA MET A 330 -3.47 -3.42 -25.22
C MET A 330 -2.02 -3.89 -24.99
N ALA A 331 -1.75 -5.19 -25.08
CA ALA A 331 -0.41 -5.78 -24.96
C ALA A 331 0.55 -5.28 -26.05
N GLY A 332 0.07 -5.04 -27.28
CA GLY A 332 0.88 -4.46 -28.36
C GLY A 332 1.43 -3.07 -28.03
N VAL A 333 0.72 -2.27 -27.22
CA VAL A 333 1.23 -0.96 -26.75
C VAL A 333 2.48 -1.15 -25.90
N PHE A 334 2.50 -2.17 -25.03
CA PHE A 334 3.65 -2.49 -24.17
C PHE A 334 4.73 -3.31 -24.88
N ALA A 335 4.40 -4.05 -25.94
CA ALA A 335 5.38 -4.61 -26.86
C ALA A 335 6.13 -3.52 -27.64
N SER A 336 5.44 -2.42 -27.97
CA SER A 336 6.00 -1.24 -28.65
C SER A 336 6.83 -0.31 -27.75
N VAL A 337 7.29 -0.80 -26.59
CA VAL A 337 7.95 0.01 -25.55
C VAL A 337 9.23 -0.64 -25.03
N LYS A 338 10.30 0.15 -24.97
CA LYS A 338 11.58 -0.23 -24.34
C LYS A 338 11.78 0.49 -23.02
N LYS A 339 12.27 -0.24 -22.00
CA LYS A 339 12.71 0.34 -20.72
C LYS A 339 14.13 0.86 -20.88
N VAL A 340 14.43 2.02 -20.31
CA VAL A 340 15.68 2.76 -20.51
C VAL A 340 16.17 3.38 -19.20
N SER A 341 17.46 3.23 -18.90
CA SER A 341 18.15 3.96 -17.84
C SER A 341 18.78 5.23 -18.44
N LEU A 342 18.05 6.33 -18.41
CA LEU A 342 18.42 7.62 -19.03
C LEU A 342 19.30 8.47 -18.09
N ARG A 343 20.52 8.78 -18.52
CA ARG A 343 21.51 9.59 -17.81
C ARG A 343 21.19 11.11 -17.88
N PRO A 344 21.76 11.93 -16.98
CA PRO A 344 21.64 13.39 -17.04
C PRO A 344 22.19 14.04 -18.31
N ASP A 345 23.15 13.40 -19.00
CA ASP A 345 23.71 13.88 -20.27
C ASP A 345 22.87 13.48 -21.50
N GLY A 346 21.65 12.97 -21.28
CA GLY A 346 20.68 12.62 -22.33
C GLY A 346 20.96 11.28 -23.02
N LYS A 347 22.04 10.59 -22.65
CA LYS A 347 22.37 9.25 -23.16
C LYS A 347 21.75 8.15 -22.31
N ASP A 348 21.74 6.95 -22.84
CA ASP A 348 21.28 5.76 -22.13
C ASP A 348 22.50 5.05 -21.49
N GLU A 349 22.35 4.47 -20.31
CA GLU A 349 23.34 3.54 -19.75
C GLU A 349 23.35 2.21 -20.53
N ASP A 350 24.48 1.51 -20.57
CA ASP A 350 24.53 0.12 -21.06
C ASP A 350 23.69 -0.80 -20.15
N ASP A 351 22.91 -1.73 -20.73
CA ASP A 351 22.11 -2.73 -20.02
C ASP A 351 22.92 -3.66 -19.09
N LYS A 352 24.26 -3.62 -19.18
CA LYS A 352 25.24 -4.35 -18.35
C LYS A 352 25.92 -3.44 -17.33
N THR A 353 25.59 -2.14 -17.27
CA THR A 353 26.03 -1.25 -16.20
C THR A 353 25.46 -1.75 -14.88
N ASN A 354 26.33 -2.38 -14.10
CA ASN A 354 26.07 -2.71 -12.71
C ASN A 354 25.62 -1.47 -11.91
N ALA A 355 24.70 -1.67 -10.97
CA ALA A 355 24.10 -0.61 -10.16
C ALA A 355 25.11 0.27 -9.41
N GLU A 356 26.24 -0.27 -8.92
CA GLU A 356 27.25 0.51 -8.20
C GLU A 356 28.07 1.47 -9.10
N LYS A 357 27.87 1.44 -10.42
CA LYS A 357 28.60 2.26 -11.42
C LYS A 357 27.71 3.23 -12.18
N MET A 358 26.39 3.14 -12.00
CA MET A 358 25.40 3.95 -12.71
C MET A 358 25.41 5.40 -12.20
N ASP A 359 25.16 6.36 -13.10
CA ASP A 359 25.18 7.79 -12.73
C ASP A 359 24.13 8.12 -11.64
N PRO A 360 24.47 8.86 -10.57
CA PRO A 360 23.54 9.26 -9.51
C PRO A 360 22.29 10.01 -9.96
N GLY A 361 22.30 10.60 -11.17
CA GLY A 361 21.18 11.30 -11.79
C GLY A 361 20.31 10.46 -12.72
N THR A 362 20.70 9.22 -13.05
CA THR A 362 19.99 8.37 -14.02
C THR A 362 18.53 8.09 -13.63
N LEU A 363 17.62 8.17 -14.60
CA LEU A 363 16.19 7.89 -14.48
C LEU A 363 15.84 6.54 -15.13
N HIS A 364 15.07 5.71 -14.44
CA HIS A 364 14.53 4.46 -15.01
C HIS A 364 13.16 4.74 -15.62
N ILE A 365 13.11 4.83 -16.94
CA ILE A 365 11.94 5.27 -17.71
C ILE A 365 11.54 4.24 -18.78
N VAL A 366 10.50 4.58 -19.53
CA VAL A 366 10.18 3.95 -20.83
C VAL A 366 10.39 4.93 -21.97
N ARG A 367 10.60 4.40 -23.17
CA ARG A 367 10.43 5.09 -24.46
C ARG A 367 9.72 4.17 -25.44
N ASP A 368 9.19 4.74 -26.50
CA ASP A 368 8.69 3.96 -27.64
C ASP A 368 9.85 3.22 -28.34
N ASP A 369 9.56 2.05 -28.88
CA ASP A 369 10.47 1.34 -29.77
C ASP A 369 10.48 1.97 -31.18
N GLU A 370 11.53 1.70 -31.97
CA GLU A 370 11.70 2.28 -33.31
C GLU A 370 10.64 1.81 -34.32
N LYS A 371 10.05 0.64 -34.05
CA LYS A 371 8.93 0.08 -34.81
C LYS A 371 7.85 -0.33 -33.82
N PRO A 372 6.61 0.15 -33.96
CA PRO A 372 5.51 -0.36 -33.15
C PRO A 372 5.10 -1.77 -33.58
N HIS A 373 4.62 -2.55 -32.63
CA HIS A 373 4.27 -3.96 -32.80
C HIS A 373 2.77 -4.17 -32.53
N ASP A 374 2.00 -4.42 -33.59
CA ASP A 374 0.66 -5.02 -33.47
C ASP A 374 0.85 -6.54 -33.31
N LEU A 375 0.29 -7.14 -32.26
CA LEU A 375 0.57 -8.53 -31.90
C LEU A 375 -0.37 -9.53 -32.59
N PRO A 376 0.11 -10.72 -33.01
CA PRO A 376 -0.77 -11.84 -33.32
C PRO A 376 -1.46 -12.32 -32.04
N ILE A 377 -2.72 -12.72 -32.16
CA ILE A 377 -3.46 -13.38 -31.08
C ILE A 377 -2.88 -14.79 -30.90
N TYR A 378 -2.09 -15.00 -29.86
CA TYR A 378 -1.51 -16.31 -29.57
C TYR A 378 -2.59 -17.25 -29.01
N GLN A 379 -2.79 -18.39 -29.66
CA GLN A 379 -3.84 -19.34 -29.28
C GLN A 379 -3.58 -19.87 -27.86
N ARG A 380 -4.55 -19.69 -26.96
CA ARG A 380 -4.43 -20.03 -25.52
C ARG A 380 -3.21 -19.37 -24.83
N GLY A 381 -2.77 -18.22 -25.32
CA GLY A 381 -1.60 -17.50 -24.81
C GLY A 381 -0.25 -18.11 -25.19
N ASN A 382 -0.22 -19.19 -25.99
CA ASN A 382 0.99 -19.89 -26.39
C ASN A 382 1.67 -19.22 -27.61
N VAL A 383 2.84 -18.63 -27.38
CA VAL A 383 3.56 -17.80 -28.36
C VAL A 383 3.98 -18.56 -29.64
N ASP A 384 4.14 -19.87 -29.55
CA ASP A 384 4.48 -20.73 -30.70
C ASP A 384 3.28 -20.96 -31.65
N THR A 385 2.08 -20.50 -31.28
CA THR A 385 0.84 -20.64 -32.06
C THR A 385 0.17 -19.28 -32.32
N PRO A 386 0.76 -18.43 -33.19
CA PRO A 386 0.14 -17.16 -33.60
C PRO A 386 -1.11 -17.37 -34.47
N GLY A 387 -2.15 -16.58 -34.20
CA GLY A 387 -3.32 -16.38 -35.07
C GLY A 387 -3.38 -14.95 -35.62
N ASP A 388 -4.60 -14.46 -35.87
CA ASP A 388 -4.85 -13.14 -36.46
C ASP A 388 -4.22 -11.99 -35.67
N VAL A 389 -3.72 -10.98 -36.37
CA VAL A 389 -3.17 -9.76 -35.75
C VAL A 389 -4.28 -8.92 -35.09
N ALA A 390 -4.02 -8.49 -33.87
CA ALA A 390 -4.77 -7.46 -33.15
C ALA A 390 -4.03 -6.12 -33.26
N PRO A 391 -4.53 -5.17 -34.08
CA PRO A 391 -4.03 -3.81 -34.08
C PRO A 391 -4.19 -3.19 -32.70
N ARG A 392 -3.21 -2.41 -32.24
CA ARG A 392 -3.29 -1.70 -30.97
C ARG A 392 -4.49 -0.77 -30.96
N ALA A 393 -5.29 -0.83 -29.89
CA ALA A 393 -6.59 -0.18 -29.82
C ALA A 393 -7.08 0.01 -28.38
N TRP A 394 -8.10 0.84 -28.24
CA TRP A 394 -8.87 0.99 -27.01
C TRP A 394 -9.88 -0.16 -26.81
N LEU A 395 -10.20 -0.47 -25.56
CA LEU A 395 -11.10 -1.58 -25.19
C LEU A 395 -12.48 -1.46 -25.84
N GLN A 396 -13.01 -2.54 -26.40
CA GLN A 396 -14.24 -2.55 -27.18
C GLN A 396 -15.46 -2.17 -26.33
N VAL A 397 -15.58 -2.69 -25.09
CA VAL A 397 -16.67 -2.32 -24.17
C VAL A 397 -16.69 -0.81 -23.86
N LEU A 398 -15.50 -0.19 -23.73
CA LEU A 398 -15.35 1.25 -23.48
C LEU A 398 -15.40 2.11 -24.75
N SER A 399 -15.52 1.49 -25.92
CA SER A 399 -15.73 2.16 -27.20
C SER A 399 -17.23 2.26 -27.50
N LYS A 400 -17.66 3.33 -28.20
CA LYS A 400 -19.09 3.55 -28.56
C LYS A 400 -19.59 2.66 -29.72
N GLY A 401 -18.71 1.83 -30.28
CA GLY A 401 -18.97 0.92 -31.40
C GLY A 401 -17.79 -0.05 -31.53
N GLU A 402 -17.09 0.01 -32.67
CA GLU A 402 -15.82 -0.69 -32.88
C GLU A 402 -14.66 -0.13 -32.02
N PRO A 403 -13.60 -0.92 -31.75
CA PRO A 403 -12.40 -0.46 -31.05
C PRO A 403 -11.71 0.72 -31.75
N VAL A 404 -11.37 1.76 -30.99
CA VAL A 404 -10.57 2.90 -31.50
C VAL A 404 -9.12 2.45 -31.67
N LYS A 405 -8.68 2.24 -32.91
CA LYS A 405 -7.30 1.83 -33.25
C LYS A 405 -6.31 2.99 -33.06
N PHE A 406 -5.20 2.70 -32.41
CA PHE A 406 -4.08 3.61 -32.18
C PHE A 406 -3.17 3.67 -33.41
N GLN A 407 -2.58 4.83 -33.67
CA GLN A 407 -1.84 5.14 -34.91
C GLN A 407 -0.50 5.84 -34.66
N GLN A 408 -0.24 6.34 -33.46
CA GLN A 408 0.89 7.23 -33.15
C GLN A 408 1.93 6.52 -32.27
N GLY A 409 3.12 6.26 -32.83
CA GLY A 409 4.21 5.58 -32.11
C GLY A 409 3.75 4.24 -31.55
N SER A 410 4.05 3.99 -30.27
CA SER A 410 3.58 2.82 -29.51
C SER A 410 2.07 2.78 -29.29
N GLY A 411 1.36 3.91 -29.44
CA GLY A 411 -0.03 4.08 -29.00
C GLY A 411 -0.16 4.43 -27.51
N ARG A 412 0.94 4.49 -26.75
CA ARG A 412 0.97 4.79 -25.31
C ARG A 412 0.41 6.16 -24.97
N ALA A 413 0.65 7.17 -25.82
CA ALA A 413 0.06 8.50 -25.70
C ALA A 413 -1.46 8.53 -25.96
N GLU A 414 -1.97 7.63 -26.82
CA GLU A 414 -3.40 7.51 -27.12
C GLU A 414 -4.11 6.74 -26.00
N LEU A 415 -3.54 5.62 -25.56
CA LEU A 415 -3.96 4.86 -24.38
C LEU A 415 -4.05 5.77 -23.14
N ALA A 416 -3.03 6.59 -22.88
CA ALA A 416 -3.01 7.54 -21.77
C ALA A 416 -4.15 8.56 -21.83
N ARG A 417 -4.42 9.12 -23.02
CA ARG A 417 -5.54 10.04 -23.27
C ARG A 417 -6.90 9.37 -23.07
N HIS A 418 -7.08 8.12 -23.51
CA HIS A 418 -8.33 7.37 -23.32
C HIS A 418 -8.57 6.95 -21.85
N ILE A 419 -7.53 6.62 -21.11
CA ILE A 419 -7.64 6.37 -19.66
C ILE A 419 -8.04 7.65 -18.92
N ALA A 420 -7.41 8.79 -19.25
CA ALA A 420 -7.67 10.07 -18.61
C ALA A 420 -8.90 10.85 -19.14
N ALA A 421 -9.64 10.29 -20.12
CA ALA A 421 -10.77 10.98 -20.74
C ALA A 421 -11.96 11.16 -19.79
N ALA A 422 -12.62 12.33 -19.84
CA ALA A 422 -13.78 12.63 -18.99
C ALA A 422 -15.07 11.86 -19.37
N ASP A 423 -15.11 11.18 -20.53
CA ASP A 423 -16.17 10.23 -20.88
C ASP A 423 -15.80 8.76 -20.63
N ASN A 424 -14.62 8.50 -20.05
CA ASN A 424 -14.26 7.19 -19.51
C ASN A 424 -15.08 6.93 -18.22
N PRO A 425 -15.90 5.85 -18.17
CA PRO A 425 -16.83 5.63 -17.07
C PRO A 425 -16.15 5.11 -15.78
N LEU A 426 -14.89 4.72 -15.83
CA LEU A 426 -14.20 4.01 -14.74
C LEU A 426 -13.24 4.91 -13.95
N THR A 427 -12.34 5.62 -14.63
CA THR A 427 -11.15 6.25 -14.03
C THR A 427 -11.44 7.14 -12.83
N ALA A 428 -12.47 8.00 -12.95
CA ALA A 428 -12.89 8.88 -11.86
C ALA A 428 -13.50 8.11 -10.68
N ARG A 429 -14.37 7.13 -10.95
CA ARG A 429 -14.99 6.28 -9.91
C ARG A 429 -13.95 5.45 -9.16
N VAL A 430 -13.00 4.85 -9.87
CA VAL A 430 -11.93 4.02 -9.30
C VAL A 430 -11.07 4.83 -8.33
N MET A 431 -10.65 6.05 -8.70
CA MET A 431 -9.84 6.89 -7.81
C MET A 431 -10.66 7.42 -6.63
N VAL A 432 -11.90 7.88 -6.85
CA VAL A 432 -12.81 8.27 -5.77
C VAL A 432 -13.00 7.15 -4.75
N ASN A 433 -13.20 5.92 -5.21
CA ASN A 433 -13.41 4.76 -4.35
C ASN A 433 -12.17 4.40 -3.50
N ARG A 434 -10.95 4.69 -3.98
CA ARG A 434 -9.71 4.49 -3.20
C ARG A 434 -9.41 5.63 -2.23
N VAL A 435 -9.72 6.88 -2.59
CA VAL A 435 -9.66 8.01 -1.65
C VAL A 435 -10.70 7.85 -0.53
N TRP A 436 -11.88 7.31 -0.88
CA TRP A 436 -12.88 6.88 0.09
C TRP A 436 -12.35 5.79 1.02
N ASP A 437 -11.73 4.73 0.48
CA ASP A 437 -11.13 3.66 1.28
C ASP A 437 -10.09 4.17 2.30
N MET A 438 -9.19 5.06 1.87
CA MET A 438 -8.20 5.69 2.76
C MET A 438 -8.84 6.40 3.96
N LEU A 439 -9.91 7.17 3.71
CA LEU A 439 -10.55 7.99 4.74
C LEU A 439 -11.53 7.17 5.60
N PHE A 440 -12.31 6.26 5.04
CA PHE A 440 -13.36 5.53 5.75
C PHE A 440 -12.99 4.08 6.14
N GLY A 441 -11.80 3.59 5.76
CA GLY A 441 -11.30 2.23 6.05
C GLY A 441 -12.01 1.10 5.29
N ARG A 442 -13.02 1.47 4.50
CA ARG A 442 -13.87 0.60 3.69
C ARG A 442 -14.29 1.40 2.46
N PRO A 443 -14.06 0.90 1.23
CA PRO A 443 -14.51 1.57 0.00
C PRO A 443 -16.03 1.47 -0.16
N LEU A 444 -16.61 2.23 -1.10
CA LEU A 444 -18.00 2.05 -1.50
C LEU A 444 -18.20 0.75 -2.29
N ALA A 445 -17.32 0.47 -3.25
CA ALA A 445 -17.22 -0.82 -3.97
C ALA A 445 -16.01 -1.60 -3.45
N ARG A 446 -16.24 -2.79 -2.85
CA ARG A 446 -15.23 -3.52 -2.05
C ARG A 446 -14.02 -4.00 -2.87
N THR A 447 -14.23 -4.30 -4.14
CA THR A 447 -13.21 -4.70 -5.11
C THR A 447 -12.54 -3.48 -5.76
N THR A 448 -11.67 -2.78 -5.02
CA THR A 448 -11.02 -1.49 -5.41
C THR A 448 -10.19 -1.51 -6.70
N SER A 449 -10.00 -2.65 -7.36
CA SER A 449 -9.39 -2.79 -8.69
C SER A 449 -10.11 -3.80 -9.61
N ASN A 450 -11.34 -4.22 -9.27
CA ASN A 450 -12.24 -4.93 -10.18
C ASN A 450 -13.65 -4.35 -10.07
N PHE A 451 -14.05 -3.56 -11.06
CA PHE A 451 -15.37 -2.92 -11.22
C PHE A 451 -16.24 -3.67 -12.25
N GLY A 452 -15.79 -4.84 -12.69
CA GLY A 452 -16.45 -5.71 -13.64
C GLY A 452 -17.66 -6.46 -13.10
N ALA A 453 -18.11 -7.47 -13.84
CA ALA A 453 -19.19 -8.39 -13.49
C ALA A 453 -18.85 -9.31 -12.30
N MET A 454 -17.57 -9.54 -12.02
CA MET A 454 -17.09 -10.16 -10.77
C MET A 454 -16.82 -9.14 -9.64
N GLY A 455 -16.98 -7.84 -9.91
CA GLY A 455 -16.78 -6.78 -8.94
C GLY A 455 -17.99 -6.58 -8.02
N ASP A 456 -17.74 -6.23 -6.77
CA ASP A 456 -18.78 -5.81 -5.84
C ASP A 456 -19.42 -4.50 -6.33
N LYS A 457 -20.75 -4.47 -6.38
CA LYS A 457 -21.49 -3.22 -6.62
C LYS A 457 -21.23 -2.25 -5.46
N PRO A 458 -21.14 -0.93 -5.73
CA PRO A 458 -20.99 0.05 -4.65
C PRO A 458 -22.21 0.05 -3.74
N THR A 459 -22.01 0.19 -2.43
CA THR A 459 -23.12 0.33 -1.46
C THR A 459 -23.93 1.60 -1.72
N HIS A 460 -23.27 2.68 -2.15
CA HIS A 460 -23.89 3.97 -2.48
C HIS A 460 -23.60 4.34 -3.95
N PRO A 461 -24.28 3.74 -4.95
CA PRO A 461 -23.99 3.98 -6.38
C PRO A 461 -24.16 5.45 -6.79
N ALA A 462 -25.24 6.08 -6.34
CA ALA A 462 -25.52 7.50 -6.62
C ALA A 462 -24.42 8.43 -6.04
N LEU A 463 -23.90 8.12 -4.86
CA LEU A 463 -22.83 8.90 -4.23
C LEU A 463 -21.50 8.75 -5.00
N LEU A 464 -21.16 7.53 -5.42
CA LEU A 464 -19.95 7.27 -6.21
C LEU A 464 -19.99 8.02 -7.55
N ASP A 465 -21.15 8.07 -8.21
CA ASP A 465 -21.37 8.82 -9.45
C ASP A 465 -21.32 10.34 -9.23
N ASP A 466 -21.97 10.87 -8.18
CA ASP A 466 -21.95 12.29 -7.86
C ASP A 466 -20.54 12.79 -7.53
N LEU A 467 -19.78 12.02 -6.75
CA LEU A 467 -18.38 12.30 -6.45
C LEU A 467 -17.49 12.18 -7.69
N ALA A 468 -17.67 11.15 -8.52
CA ALA A 468 -16.88 10.96 -9.73
C ALA A 468 -17.06 12.12 -10.73
N VAL A 469 -18.29 12.55 -10.99
CA VAL A 469 -18.54 13.69 -11.89
C VAL A 469 -17.98 14.98 -11.31
N ARG A 470 -18.19 15.25 -10.02
CA ARG A 470 -17.69 16.49 -9.41
C ARG A 470 -16.18 16.52 -9.23
N PHE A 471 -15.53 15.38 -9.02
CA PHE A 471 -14.07 15.24 -9.01
C PHE A 471 -13.47 15.67 -10.35
N MET A 472 -14.03 15.22 -11.48
CA MET A 472 -13.63 15.67 -12.81
C MET A 472 -13.90 17.17 -13.01
N GLN A 473 -15.10 17.65 -12.68
CA GLN A 473 -15.48 19.07 -12.81
C GLN A 473 -14.63 20.02 -11.95
N GLN A 474 -14.09 19.55 -10.82
CA GLN A 474 -13.22 20.32 -9.93
C GLN A 474 -11.74 20.26 -10.35
N GLY A 475 -11.43 19.75 -11.56
CA GLY A 475 -10.07 19.69 -12.12
C GLY A 475 -9.27 18.48 -11.67
N TRP A 476 -9.94 17.35 -11.36
CA TRP A 476 -9.33 16.10 -10.91
C TRP A 476 -8.41 16.24 -9.67
N SER A 477 -8.66 17.28 -8.87
CA SER A 477 -7.90 17.62 -7.66
C SER A 477 -8.15 16.61 -6.54
N ILE A 478 -7.08 15.95 -6.10
CA ILE A 478 -7.13 14.97 -5.01
C ILE A 478 -7.31 15.71 -3.67
N LYS A 479 -6.68 16.87 -3.48
CA LYS A 479 -6.86 17.65 -2.25
C LYS A 479 -8.29 18.14 -2.08
N ARG A 480 -8.98 18.59 -3.14
CA ARG A 480 -10.40 18.99 -3.06
C ARG A 480 -11.31 17.83 -2.69
N LEU A 481 -11.10 16.66 -3.28
CA LEU A 481 -11.87 15.44 -2.94
C LEU A 481 -11.63 15.02 -1.48
N VAL A 482 -10.37 14.92 -1.05
CA VAL A 482 -10.02 14.59 0.34
C VAL A 482 -10.61 15.61 1.32
N ARG A 483 -10.54 16.90 0.99
CA ARG A 483 -11.12 18.00 1.78
C ARG A 483 -12.62 17.89 1.94
N GLU A 484 -13.37 17.62 0.86
CA GLU A 484 -14.83 17.45 0.92
C GLU A 484 -15.21 16.29 1.84
N LEU A 485 -14.53 15.15 1.69
CA LEU A 485 -14.77 13.96 2.50
C LEU A 485 -14.40 14.21 3.98
N ALA A 486 -13.25 14.81 4.26
CA ALA A 486 -12.81 15.13 5.62
C ALA A 486 -13.73 16.14 6.34
N LEU A 487 -14.37 17.08 5.63
CA LEU A 487 -15.28 18.06 6.22
C LEU A 487 -16.70 17.53 6.48
N SER A 488 -17.06 16.37 5.91
CA SER A 488 -18.38 15.75 6.00
C SER A 488 -18.78 15.40 7.44
N ALA A 489 -20.08 15.38 7.73
CA ALA A 489 -20.60 14.84 8.99
C ALA A 489 -20.25 13.35 9.13
N THR A 490 -20.36 12.62 8.03
CA THR A 490 -20.06 11.18 7.90
C THR A 490 -18.65 10.85 8.41
N TYR A 491 -17.62 11.57 7.94
CA TYR A 491 -16.23 11.38 8.36
C TYR A 491 -15.97 11.81 9.80
N ARG A 492 -16.78 12.74 10.35
CA ARG A 492 -16.64 13.28 11.70
C ARG A 492 -17.36 12.47 12.77
N GLN A 493 -18.16 11.47 12.42
CA GLN A 493 -18.80 10.57 13.39
C GLN A 493 -17.81 9.91 14.34
N SER A 494 -18.27 9.53 15.54
CA SER A 494 -17.56 8.62 16.44
C SER A 494 -17.55 7.19 15.89
N SER A 495 -16.53 6.41 16.26
CA SER A 495 -16.51 4.96 16.05
C SER A 495 -17.26 4.14 17.12
N GLN A 496 -17.79 4.81 18.15
CA GLN A 496 -18.61 4.17 19.19
C GLN A 496 -19.87 3.53 18.59
N GLY A 497 -20.20 2.33 19.04
CA GLY A 497 -21.31 1.53 18.52
C GLY A 497 -22.66 1.85 19.18
N SER A 498 -23.73 1.76 18.39
CA SER A 498 -25.12 1.69 18.85
C SER A 498 -25.57 0.23 18.77
N ALA A 499 -26.11 -0.31 19.86
CA ALA A 499 -26.59 -1.70 19.90
C ALA A 499 -27.81 -1.93 18.98
N ALA A 500 -28.65 -0.90 18.80
CA ALA A 500 -29.78 -0.95 17.87
C ALA A 500 -29.28 -0.95 16.42
N ASN A 501 -28.35 -0.05 16.07
CA ASN A 501 -27.81 0.01 14.71
C ASN A 501 -27.05 -1.27 14.35
N ALA A 502 -26.30 -1.86 15.30
CA ALA A 502 -25.57 -3.10 15.08
C ALA A 502 -26.48 -4.32 14.85
N GLN A 503 -27.76 -4.28 15.24
CA GLN A 503 -28.74 -5.33 14.89
C GLN A 503 -29.26 -5.20 13.45
N LEU A 504 -29.13 -4.02 12.83
CA LEU A 504 -29.61 -3.72 11.47
C LEU A 504 -28.46 -3.73 10.45
N ASP A 505 -27.28 -3.24 10.84
CA ASP A 505 -26.06 -3.15 10.04
C ASP A 505 -24.81 -3.31 10.93
N GLU A 506 -24.52 -4.52 11.39
CA GLU A 506 -23.30 -4.84 12.16
C GLU A 506 -22.03 -4.43 11.38
N ALA A 507 -22.04 -4.70 10.07
CA ALA A 507 -20.93 -4.50 9.15
C ALA A 507 -20.57 -3.02 8.95
N ASN A 508 -21.50 -2.09 9.20
CA ASN A 508 -21.39 -0.67 8.89
C ASN A 508 -21.22 -0.44 7.36
N ASP A 509 -22.08 -1.08 6.55
CA ASP A 509 -22.20 -0.83 5.10
C ASP A 509 -22.89 0.51 4.79
N HIS A 510 -23.77 0.96 5.68
CA HIS A 510 -24.49 2.24 5.61
C HIS A 510 -23.83 3.37 6.41
N LEU A 511 -22.64 3.13 6.96
CA LEU A 511 -21.76 4.16 7.54
C LEU A 511 -22.40 4.99 8.66
N TRP A 512 -23.25 4.35 9.48
CA TRP A 512 -23.90 4.95 10.65
C TRP A 512 -22.93 5.28 11.81
N ARG A 513 -21.67 4.83 11.71
CA ARG A 513 -20.54 5.23 12.56
C ARG A 513 -19.26 5.31 11.74
N MET A 514 -18.22 5.88 12.31
CA MET A 514 -16.88 5.78 11.73
C MET A 514 -16.28 4.38 11.94
N ASN A 515 -15.43 3.93 11.02
CA ASN A 515 -14.69 2.69 11.17
C ASN A 515 -13.35 2.97 11.88
N ARG A 516 -13.05 2.20 12.93
CA ARG A 516 -11.71 2.15 13.52
C ARG A 516 -10.74 1.56 12.51
N LYS A 517 -9.57 2.19 12.33
CA LYS A 517 -8.59 1.79 11.32
C LYS A 517 -7.29 1.38 11.97
N ARG A 518 -6.68 0.30 11.48
CA ARG A 518 -5.33 -0.11 11.86
C ARG A 518 -4.31 0.74 11.10
N LEU A 519 -3.20 1.06 11.74
CA LEU A 519 -2.05 1.63 11.06
C LEU A 519 -1.26 0.51 10.36
N GLY A 520 -0.97 0.72 9.07
CA GLY A 520 0.06 -0.05 8.37
C GLY A 520 1.47 0.29 8.86
N ILE A 521 2.47 -0.48 8.41
CA ILE A 521 3.85 -0.37 8.92
C ILE A 521 4.44 1.04 8.86
N GLU A 522 4.20 1.81 7.78
CA GLU A 522 4.78 3.15 7.66
C GLU A 522 4.25 4.13 8.71
N PRO A 523 2.93 4.43 8.79
CA PRO A 523 2.44 5.33 9.83
C PRO A 523 2.62 4.78 11.25
N GLN A 524 2.64 3.45 11.45
CA GLN A 524 2.92 2.87 12.77
C GLN A 524 4.37 3.13 13.20
N ARG A 525 5.35 2.85 12.33
CA ARG A 525 6.77 3.07 12.62
C ARG A 525 7.13 4.56 12.66
N ASP A 526 6.59 5.35 11.75
CA ASP A 526 6.79 6.80 11.71
C ASP A 526 6.24 7.47 12.98
N ALA A 527 5.12 6.99 13.52
CA ALA A 527 4.60 7.45 14.80
C ALA A 527 5.55 7.15 15.96
N VAL A 528 6.10 5.92 16.03
CA VAL A 528 7.09 5.55 17.07
C VAL A 528 8.32 6.47 17.01
N LEU A 529 8.85 6.74 15.81
CA LEU A 529 9.95 7.69 15.60
C LEU A 529 9.57 9.13 16.02
N ALA A 530 8.36 9.58 15.69
CA ALA A 530 7.88 10.95 15.97
C ALA A 530 7.70 11.21 17.48
N VAL A 531 7.09 10.27 18.21
CA VAL A 531 6.86 10.42 19.66
C VAL A 531 8.15 10.25 20.45
N ALA A 532 9.04 9.35 20.02
CA ALA A 532 10.41 9.25 20.58
C ALA A 532 11.27 10.48 20.30
N GLY A 533 10.92 11.30 19.29
CA GLY A 533 11.65 12.50 18.91
C GLY A 533 12.87 12.23 18.02
N THR A 534 12.93 11.06 17.39
CA THR A 534 14.05 10.65 16.53
C THR A 534 13.75 10.82 15.03
N LEU A 535 12.49 11.00 14.63
CA LEU A 535 12.09 11.10 13.22
C LEU A 535 12.82 12.22 12.47
N SER A 536 13.54 11.86 11.41
CA SER A 536 14.12 12.80 10.45
C SER A 536 13.07 13.20 9.38
N PRO A 537 12.93 14.50 9.07
CA PRO A 537 12.04 14.99 8.02
C PRO A 537 12.62 14.84 6.59
N GLU A 538 13.81 14.27 6.45
CA GLU A 538 14.48 14.06 5.17
C GLU A 538 13.77 13.03 4.27
N GLY A 539 13.67 13.34 2.98
CA GLY A 539 13.34 12.39 1.91
C GLY A 539 14.58 11.97 1.11
N GLY A 540 14.44 11.88 -0.22
CA GLY A 540 15.53 11.57 -1.13
C GLY A 540 15.85 10.08 -1.21
N ARG A 541 17.14 9.75 -1.31
CA ARG A 541 17.62 8.36 -1.44
C ARG A 541 17.05 7.44 -0.36
N SER A 542 16.57 6.28 -0.80
CA SER A 542 16.10 5.22 0.09
C SER A 542 17.25 4.65 0.94
N MET A 543 16.89 4.07 2.08
CA MET A 543 17.80 3.41 3.03
C MET A 543 17.27 2.02 3.37
N ASP A 544 18.13 1.08 3.76
CA ASP A 544 17.67 -0.20 4.34
C ASP A 544 16.93 0.09 5.65
N LEU A 545 15.75 -0.49 5.81
CA LEU A 545 14.93 -0.39 7.03
C LEU A 545 15.58 -1.06 8.25
N ALA A 546 16.54 -1.98 8.03
CA ALA A 546 17.33 -2.59 9.10
C ALA A 546 18.56 -1.76 9.54
N ALA A 547 18.88 -0.65 8.86
CA ALA A 547 20.00 0.21 9.24
C ALA A 547 19.69 0.95 10.56
N ALA A 548 20.65 0.92 11.50
CA ALA A 548 20.47 1.45 12.86
C ALA A 548 20.32 2.99 12.93
N ASP A 549 20.70 3.68 11.85
CA ASP A 549 20.59 5.12 11.62
C ASP A 549 19.41 5.51 10.71
N HIS A 550 18.53 4.56 10.34
CA HIS A 550 17.34 4.85 9.54
C HIS A 550 16.27 5.57 10.36
N TYR A 551 16.46 6.88 10.54
CA TYR A 551 15.52 7.76 11.23
C TYR A 551 14.52 8.45 10.29
N LYS A 552 14.66 8.30 8.97
CA LYS A 552 13.69 8.80 7.99
C LYS A 552 12.33 8.11 8.13
N ARG A 553 11.30 8.75 7.56
CA ARG A 553 9.99 8.13 7.33
C ARG A 553 10.15 6.82 6.57
N THR A 554 9.37 5.83 6.92
CA THR A 554 9.43 4.45 6.42
C THR A 554 9.10 4.35 4.92
N LEU A 555 8.46 5.38 4.34
CA LEU A 555 8.34 5.60 2.89
C LEU A 555 9.71 5.66 2.16
N TYR A 556 10.78 6.02 2.86
CA TYR A 556 12.16 6.04 2.38
C TYR A 556 12.90 4.71 2.65
N SER A 557 12.18 3.63 2.94
CA SER A 557 12.71 2.26 2.90
C SER A 557 12.99 1.80 1.49
N GLN A 558 14.12 1.13 1.28
CA GLN A 558 14.36 0.38 0.05
C GLN A 558 13.35 -0.77 -0.07
N ILE A 559 12.63 -0.82 -1.19
CA ILE A 559 11.69 -1.90 -1.50
C ILE A 559 12.34 -2.86 -2.50
N SER A 560 12.37 -4.15 -2.17
CA SER A 560 12.92 -5.22 -3.00
C SER A 560 11.85 -6.22 -3.39
N ARG A 561 11.87 -6.67 -4.66
CA ARG A 561 11.11 -7.80 -5.18
C ARG A 561 11.81 -9.14 -4.94
N LYS A 562 13.11 -9.11 -4.66
CA LYS A 562 13.95 -10.29 -4.46
C LYS A 562 13.97 -10.75 -2.99
N GLU A 563 14.14 -9.82 -2.05
CA GLU A 563 14.07 -10.08 -0.60
C GLU A 563 13.49 -8.84 0.10
N LEU A 564 12.16 -8.74 0.16
CA LEU A 564 11.48 -7.67 0.89
C LEU A 564 11.90 -7.68 2.37
N ASN A 565 12.13 -6.49 2.96
CA ASN A 565 12.62 -6.41 4.33
C ASN A 565 11.66 -7.12 5.31
N LYS A 566 12.22 -7.95 6.20
CA LYS A 566 11.47 -8.83 7.11
C LYS A 566 10.52 -8.07 8.06
N THR A 567 10.79 -6.79 8.34
CA THR A 567 9.88 -5.93 9.11
C THR A 567 8.68 -5.51 8.25
N LEU A 568 8.87 -5.16 6.98
CA LEU A 568 7.77 -4.84 6.05
C LEU A 568 6.87 -6.06 5.86
N MET A 569 7.46 -7.24 5.61
CA MET A 569 6.72 -8.50 5.50
C MET A 569 5.90 -8.84 6.76
N LEU A 570 6.48 -8.64 7.95
CA LEU A 570 5.82 -8.96 9.23
C LEU A 570 4.58 -8.09 9.49
N PHE A 571 4.54 -6.87 8.94
CA PHE A 571 3.45 -5.91 9.12
C PHE A 571 2.69 -5.66 7.80
N ASP A 572 2.45 -6.75 7.07
CA ASP A 572 1.50 -6.84 5.95
C ASP A 572 1.79 -5.90 4.76
N TYR A 573 3.03 -5.46 4.57
CA TYR A 573 3.43 -4.66 3.40
C TYR A 573 3.34 -5.54 2.12
N PRO A 574 2.70 -5.06 1.04
CA PRO A 574 2.49 -5.88 -0.16
C PRO A 574 3.77 -6.33 -0.86
N ASP A 575 3.71 -7.52 -1.46
CA ASP A 575 4.74 -7.98 -2.37
C ASP A 575 4.72 -7.14 -3.66
N ALA A 576 5.81 -6.42 -3.93
CA ALA A 576 6.01 -5.62 -5.14
C ALA A 576 6.10 -6.46 -6.44
N ASN A 577 5.95 -7.79 -6.35
CA ASN A 577 5.76 -8.66 -7.49
C ASN A 577 4.31 -8.76 -8.00
N VAL A 578 3.30 -8.25 -7.28
CA VAL A 578 1.89 -8.35 -7.69
C VAL A 578 1.12 -7.04 -7.45
N HIS A 579 -0.01 -6.85 -8.15
CA HIS A 579 -0.86 -5.67 -7.95
C HIS A 579 -1.58 -5.71 -6.60
N ALA A 580 -1.42 -4.64 -5.81
CA ALA A 580 -1.93 -4.56 -4.45
C ALA A 580 -3.11 -3.58 -4.34
N ALA A 581 -4.29 -4.03 -4.77
CA ALA A 581 -5.55 -3.26 -4.79
C ALA A 581 -5.95 -2.66 -3.42
N ARG A 582 -5.67 -3.39 -2.35
CA ARG A 582 -5.68 -2.96 -0.93
C ARG A 582 -4.52 -3.69 -0.24
N ARG A 583 -4.18 -3.30 0.98
CA ARG A 583 -3.30 -4.11 1.84
C ARG A 583 -4.13 -5.13 2.62
N SER A 584 -3.55 -6.30 2.87
CA SER A 584 -4.03 -7.21 3.90
C SER A 584 -3.78 -6.62 5.29
N GLU A 585 -4.60 -6.96 6.27
CA GLU A 585 -4.31 -6.69 7.67
C GLU A 585 -4.35 -7.99 8.45
N SER A 586 -3.22 -8.38 9.06
CA SER A 586 -3.17 -9.49 10.02
C SER A 586 -2.97 -8.95 11.44
N THR A 587 -3.34 -9.74 12.45
CA THR A 587 -2.97 -9.46 13.84
C THR A 587 -2.35 -10.73 14.40
N THR A 588 -1.02 -10.78 14.40
CA THR A 588 -0.26 -11.99 14.77
C THR A 588 0.46 -11.83 16.12
N PRO A 589 0.67 -12.93 16.87
CA PRO A 589 1.55 -12.92 18.03
C PRO A 589 2.96 -12.43 17.69
N THR A 590 3.47 -12.74 16.49
CA THR A 590 4.80 -12.35 16.03
C THR A 590 4.95 -10.83 15.87
N GLN A 591 3.94 -10.13 15.32
CA GLN A 591 3.89 -8.66 15.29
C GLN A 591 3.96 -8.09 16.71
N LYS A 592 3.16 -8.62 17.65
CA LYS A 592 3.16 -8.14 19.04
C LYS A 592 4.49 -8.42 19.74
N LEU A 593 5.12 -9.57 19.49
CA LEU A 593 6.45 -9.90 20.00
C LEU A 593 7.54 -8.98 19.43
N TYR A 594 7.45 -8.56 18.16
CA TYR A 594 8.33 -7.53 17.59
C TYR A 594 8.13 -6.18 18.29
N VAL A 595 6.87 -5.74 18.46
CA VAL A 595 6.53 -4.49 19.14
C VAL A 595 7.05 -4.49 20.58
N MET A 596 6.96 -5.62 21.28
CA MET A 596 7.43 -5.75 22.66
C MET A 596 8.94 -5.89 22.81
N ASN A 597 9.66 -6.57 21.88
CA ASN A 597 11.03 -7.04 22.14
C ASN A 597 12.09 -6.59 21.12
N SER A 598 11.72 -6.04 19.95
CA SER A 598 12.71 -5.73 18.90
C SER A 598 13.74 -4.67 19.34
N PRO A 599 15.00 -4.73 18.86
CA PRO A 599 16.02 -3.72 19.16
C PRO A 599 15.60 -2.30 18.75
N PHE A 600 14.82 -2.17 17.67
CA PHE A 600 14.21 -0.91 17.24
C PHE A 600 13.29 -0.34 18.34
N MET A 601 12.29 -1.11 18.78
CA MET A 601 11.33 -0.66 19.79
C MET A 601 12.01 -0.38 21.14
N GLN A 602 13.03 -1.17 21.50
CA GLN A 602 13.85 -0.89 22.68
C GLN A 602 14.56 0.46 22.55
N ALA A 603 15.27 0.72 21.44
CA ALA A 603 15.98 1.99 21.24
C ALA A 603 15.03 3.20 21.26
N GLN A 604 13.85 3.09 20.63
CA GLN A 604 12.85 4.16 20.62
C GLN A 604 12.20 4.37 21.99
N ALA A 605 12.04 3.33 22.81
CA ALA A 605 11.65 3.47 24.21
C ALA A 605 12.69 4.21 25.06
N ARG A 606 14.00 4.00 24.80
CA ARG A 606 15.07 4.78 25.47
C ARG A 606 15.05 6.25 25.07
N ALA A 607 14.93 6.54 23.77
CA ALA A 607 14.82 7.91 23.27
C ALA A 607 13.57 8.63 23.83
N LEU A 608 12.41 7.96 23.85
CA LEU A 608 11.19 8.49 24.47
C LEU A 608 11.38 8.76 25.97
N ALA A 609 11.95 7.82 26.74
CA ALA A 609 12.21 8.02 28.17
C ALA A 609 13.14 9.23 28.43
N GLN A 610 14.21 9.36 27.65
CA GLN A 610 15.13 10.50 27.71
C GLN A 610 14.42 11.82 27.37
N ARG A 611 13.60 11.86 26.31
CA ARG A 611 12.80 13.02 25.92
C ARG A 611 11.86 13.46 27.05
N LEU A 612 11.14 12.52 27.67
CA LEU A 612 10.21 12.80 28.77
C LEU A 612 10.94 13.36 30.00
N GLN A 613 12.08 12.77 30.37
CA GLN A 613 12.87 13.21 31.52
C GLN A 613 13.44 14.62 31.38
N GLN A 614 13.73 15.07 30.14
CA GLN A 614 14.20 16.43 29.86
C GLN A 614 13.10 17.51 29.97
N HIS A 615 11.83 17.16 29.72
CA HIS A 615 10.75 18.14 29.53
C HIS A 615 9.78 18.28 30.71
N ALA A 616 9.88 17.41 31.74
CA ALA A 616 8.97 17.45 32.89
C ALA A 616 9.67 17.17 34.24
N PRO A 617 9.35 17.94 35.31
CA PRO A 617 10.11 17.92 36.57
C PRO A 617 9.82 16.70 37.44
N ASP A 618 8.58 16.24 37.48
CA ASP A 618 8.08 15.13 38.27
C ASP A 618 7.46 14.03 37.39
N ASP A 619 7.29 12.83 37.96
CA ASP A 619 6.81 11.68 37.20
C ASP A 619 5.34 11.81 36.76
N ALA A 620 4.48 12.51 37.50
CA ALA A 620 3.10 12.73 37.08
C ALA A 620 3.04 13.71 35.89
N ALA A 621 3.89 14.74 35.87
CA ALA A 621 4.07 15.62 34.71
C ALA A 621 4.65 14.88 33.49
N ARG A 622 5.62 13.97 33.69
CA ARG A 622 6.16 13.11 32.63
C ARG A 622 5.08 12.17 32.07
N ILE A 623 4.24 11.58 32.92
CA ILE A 623 3.10 10.74 32.48
C ILE A 623 2.14 11.57 31.63
N ARG A 624 1.72 12.76 32.07
CA ARG A 624 0.86 13.65 31.25
C ARG A 624 1.48 13.98 29.89
N HIS A 625 2.76 14.37 29.87
CA HIS A 625 3.47 14.68 28.62
C HIS A 625 3.59 13.45 27.69
N ALA A 626 3.77 12.24 28.24
CA ALA A 626 3.77 11.00 27.46
C ALA A 626 2.42 10.73 26.80
N TYR A 627 1.31 10.88 27.52
CA TYR A 627 -0.03 10.70 26.95
C TYR A 627 -0.39 11.78 25.92
N ALA A 628 0.07 13.02 26.14
CA ALA A 628 -0.05 14.09 25.16
C ALA A 628 0.73 13.79 23.87
N LEU A 629 1.97 13.28 23.97
CA LEU A 629 2.80 12.88 22.82
C LEU A 629 2.24 11.67 22.07
N LEU A 630 1.91 10.59 22.77
CA LEU A 630 1.55 9.31 22.13
C LEU A 630 0.10 9.29 21.65
N PHE A 631 -0.81 9.92 22.39
CA PHE A 631 -2.26 9.75 22.25
C PHE A 631 -3.02 11.05 21.98
N ALA A 632 -2.37 12.21 22.07
CA ALA A 632 -3.00 13.54 21.96
C ALA A 632 -4.12 13.79 22.99
N ARG A 633 -4.04 13.15 24.17
CA ARG A 633 -4.98 13.27 25.30
C ARG A 633 -4.26 13.32 26.64
N GLU A 634 -4.99 13.68 27.69
CA GLU A 634 -4.54 13.45 29.07
C GLU A 634 -4.67 11.95 29.43
N PRO A 635 -3.87 11.46 30.40
CA PRO A 635 -4.09 10.17 31.03
C PRO A 635 -5.35 10.22 31.89
N LEU A 636 -6.05 9.09 31.98
CA LEU A 636 -7.10 8.88 32.96
C LEU A 636 -6.49 8.80 34.38
N PRO A 637 -7.26 9.05 35.45
CA PRO A 637 -6.77 8.92 36.82
C PRO A 637 -6.14 7.55 37.11
N GLN A 638 -6.79 6.48 36.65
CA GLN A 638 -6.32 5.10 36.81
C GLN A 638 -5.05 4.80 36.00
N GLU A 639 -4.93 5.38 34.80
CA GLU A 639 -3.70 5.26 33.99
C GLU A 639 -2.52 5.97 34.66
N THR A 640 -2.77 7.11 35.31
CA THR A 640 -1.78 7.84 36.09
C THR A 640 -1.36 7.08 37.35
N GLU A 641 -2.33 6.54 38.09
CA GLU A 641 -2.10 5.72 39.28
C GLU A 641 -1.27 4.46 38.96
N LEU A 642 -1.66 3.72 37.91
CA LEU A 642 -0.95 2.52 37.45
C LEU A 642 0.48 2.84 37.01
N ALA A 643 0.71 3.95 36.31
CA ALA A 643 2.03 4.36 35.86
C ALA A 643 2.92 4.81 37.04
N LEU A 644 2.40 5.58 37.99
CA LEU A 644 3.15 5.97 39.20
C LEU A 644 3.48 4.74 40.06
N HIS A 645 2.53 3.83 40.28
CA HIS A 645 2.77 2.58 41.00
C HIS A 645 3.78 1.67 40.30
N PHE A 646 3.82 1.67 38.96
CA PHE A 646 4.85 0.94 38.20
C PHE A 646 6.25 1.54 38.39
N LEU A 647 6.38 2.87 38.31
CA LEU A 647 7.67 3.56 38.48
C LEU A 647 8.24 3.43 39.91
N GLN A 648 7.39 3.19 40.91
CA GLN A 648 7.79 2.95 42.30
C GLN A 648 8.29 1.51 42.58
N GLN A 649 8.14 0.58 41.63
CA GLN A 649 8.61 -0.80 41.83
C GLN A 649 10.13 -0.90 41.72
N PRO A 650 10.79 -1.79 42.50
CA PRO A 650 12.22 -2.03 42.36
C PRO A 650 12.59 -2.44 40.93
N ALA A 651 13.50 -1.69 40.32
CA ALA A 651 13.95 -1.95 38.95
C ALA A 651 14.55 -3.36 38.84
N ASP A 652 14.01 -4.19 37.94
CA ASP A 652 14.50 -5.54 37.70
C ASP A 652 15.88 -5.50 37.02
N PRO A 653 16.97 -5.94 37.66
CA PRO A 653 18.31 -5.86 37.06
C PRO A 653 18.45 -6.71 35.79
N ALA A 654 17.60 -7.73 35.62
CA ALA A 654 17.61 -8.57 34.42
C ALA A 654 16.94 -7.91 33.20
N ALA A 655 16.21 -6.80 33.38
CA ALA A 655 15.53 -6.11 32.28
C ALA A 655 16.46 -5.24 31.41
N GLY A 656 17.63 -4.84 31.91
CA GLY A 656 18.57 -3.96 31.17
C GLY A 656 18.03 -2.57 30.83
N MET A 657 16.93 -2.16 31.46
CA MET A 657 16.19 -0.92 31.25
C MET A 657 15.70 -0.37 32.60
N SER A 658 15.80 0.94 32.78
CA SER A 658 15.20 1.67 33.90
C SER A 658 13.66 1.60 33.87
N PRO A 659 12.96 1.86 35.00
CA PRO A 659 11.50 1.85 35.03
C PRO A 659 10.85 2.79 34.00
N TRP A 660 11.48 3.93 33.70
CA TRP A 660 11.00 4.87 32.69
C TRP A 660 11.14 4.34 31.25
N GLU A 661 12.22 3.63 30.94
CA GLU A 661 12.40 2.97 29.63
C GLU A 661 11.41 1.80 29.45
N GLN A 662 11.17 1.02 30.51
CA GLN A 662 10.17 -0.05 30.50
C GLN A 662 8.73 0.49 30.35
N LEU A 663 8.40 1.60 31.02
CA LEU A 663 7.11 2.26 30.89
C LEU A 663 6.92 2.84 29.48
N ALA A 664 7.95 3.51 28.93
CA ALA A 664 7.96 4.00 27.56
C ALA A 664 7.72 2.85 26.54
N GLN A 665 8.40 1.71 26.72
CA GLN A 665 8.23 0.51 25.91
C GLN A 665 6.80 -0.06 26.00
N ALA A 666 6.22 -0.10 27.21
CA ALA A 666 4.85 -0.56 27.43
C ALA A 666 3.82 0.37 26.76
N LEU A 667 3.99 1.69 26.85
CA LEU A 667 3.11 2.68 26.22
C LEU A 667 3.21 2.65 24.69
N LEU A 668 4.42 2.53 24.14
CA LEU A 668 4.65 2.32 22.70
C LEU A 668 4.02 1.00 22.20
N ALA A 669 3.90 0.00 23.07
CA ALA A 669 3.28 -1.28 22.75
C ALA A 669 1.74 -1.31 22.90
N THR A 670 1.09 -0.19 23.23
CA THR A 670 -0.39 -0.11 23.36
C THR A 670 -1.12 -0.32 22.03
N ASN A 671 -2.40 -0.69 22.12
CA ASN A 671 -3.26 -0.75 20.94
C ASN A 671 -3.59 0.66 20.41
N GLU A 672 -3.57 1.69 21.27
CA GLU A 672 -3.82 3.10 20.90
C GLU A 672 -2.67 3.70 20.06
N MET A 673 -1.48 3.10 20.06
CA MET A 673 -0.40 3.36 19.07
C MET A 673 -0.58 2.62 17.73
N THR A 674 -1.50 1.65 17.64
CA THR A 674 -1.68 0.77 16.47
C THR A 674 -3.01 1.00 15.75
N TYR A 675 -4.02 1.53 16.45
CA TYR A 675 -5.34 1.86 15.91
C TYR A 675 -5.62 3.35 16.02
N VAL A 676 -6.31 3.86 15.02
CA VAL A 676 -6.90 5.19 14.97
C VAL A 676 -8.41 5.05 15.16
N ASP A 677 -8.99 6.00 15.88
CA ASP A 677 -10.40 6.13 16.28
C ASP A 677 -10.81 5.45 17.60
#